data_AF-A0A0J8R5M8-F1
#
_entry.id   AF-A0A0J8R5M8-F1
#
_cell.length_a   1.000
_cell.length_b   1.000
_cell.length_c   1.000
_cell.angle_alpha   90.00
_cell.angle_beta   90.00
_cell.angle_gamma   90.00
#
_symmetry.space_group_name_H-M   'P 1'
#
loop_
_entity.id
_entity.type
_entity.pdbx_description
1 polymer ?
#
loop_
_entity_poly.entity_id
_entity_poly.type
_entity_poly.pdbx_seq_one_letter_code
_entity_poly.pdbx_strand_id
1 'polypeptide(L)'
;MPIVAAELADTTRLLLHARLGGLVGREIRHVPFSRKTPTNPDMIKQYFDIHREIQHKSGVIITLPEHILSFKLSGLQRLSDSRIAEANAMIKVQSWMQRTCRDVLDECDFTLATRTQLIYPSGSQTAVDGNPFRWETAQELLRLVAGHLWNLQRDFPQSIEVIPRPTKGGFPVVYFLRRDAEDELITRLVKDIMKGQTSILPINNYEPQDRLAIRLFISNYGLHLNRDPIAVPFIAKGVPSEQAEWAQLNELWTHLRYQTVVIDYFLNHFVFPKHAKQFQVKLQASGWDIPLFSVGGQTSALTSGFSGTNDNRTLLPLNIKQRDLPMLSHTNAEVLTYLLQPRNRTYVVAADSTTGKRLSETELLKSLCEKKIRMLIDSGAQILEMDNQSLAKVWLQIDHEAPAVLYFDSDNKPFILYRNGSGTPLLASPYADNLADCLVYLDEAHTRGTDLKMPAAAVAALTLGLGQTKDHTVQAAMRLRQLATTQSVVFFAPPEVHQSILDLQGKQNGDYVDSNDVVCWLLKQTCLGIEQMQPLYYSQGMDFCRRVQTGVDNPQFLANSAQRRAYCSVLRQNEKQTLEELYKPASKGKAAKSGTSYATEIAKFVKDLGRRRKDFQDFGGAVHGSALQEVEQEREVAFEVEAVREVQKPVHYVALSFPGLHPDIVNFAHW
;
A
#
# COMPACT_ATOMS: atom_id res chain seq x y z
N MET A 1 -16.18 19.44 8.99
CA MET A 1 -15.18 19.09 7.98
C MET A 1 -15.35 17.62 7.65
N PRO A 2 -15.98 17.29 6.51
CA PRO A 2 -15.97 15.93 5.98
C PRO A 2 -14.53 15.49 5.68
N ILE A 3 -14.14 14.35 6.24
CA ILE A 3 -12.87 13.68 5.97
C ILE A 3 -13.19 12.42 5.17
N VAL A 4 -12.67 12.35 3.96
CA VAL A 4 -13.02 11.29 2.99
C VAL A 4 -11.78 10.69 2.37
N ALA A 5 -11.87 9.43 1.93
CA ALA A 5 -10.83 8.80 1.12
C ALA A 5 -10.63 9.56 -0.20
N ALA A 6 -9.40 9.55 -0.73
CA ALA A 6 -9.04 10.26 -1.96
C ALA A 6 -9.93 9.87 -3.15
N GLU A 7 -10.23 8.59 -3.30
CA GLU A 7 -11.10 8.02 -4.34
C GLU A 7 -12.54 8.55 -4.27
N LEU A 8 -13.01 8.95 -3.08
CA LEU A 8 -14.37 9.45 -2.84
C LEU A 8 -14.46 10.98 -2.87
N ALA A 9 -13.32 11.68 -2.97
CA ALA A 9 -13.24 13.11 -2.73
C ALA A 9 -14.08 13.92 -3.72
N ASP A 10 -13.95 13.64 -5.02
CA ASP A 10 -14.68 14.36 -6.06
C ASP A 10 -16.17 14.04 -6.05
N THR A 11 -16.53 12.76 -5.89
CA THR A 11 -17.92 12.33 -5.77
C THR A 11 -18.60 12.98 -4.58
N THR A 12 -17.94 12.98 -3.42
CA THR A 12 -18.46 13.63 -2.20
C THR A 12 -18.58 15.13 -2.39
N ARG A 13 -17.60 15.78 -3.03
CA ARG A 13 -17.63 17.21 -3.31
C ARG A 13 -18.81 17.58 -4.21
N LEU A 14 -19.03 16.85 -5.30
CA LEU A 14 -20.16 17.09 -6.20
C LEU A 14 -21.50 16.86 -5.49
N LEU A 15 -21.62 15.78 -4.72
CA LEU A 15 -22.82 15.47 -3.96
C LEU A 15 -23.14 16.57 -2.94
N LEU A 16 -22.16 16.96 -2.13
CA LEU A 16 -22.35 18.02 -1.14
C LEU A 16 -22.66 19.36 -1.83
N HIS A 17 -22.02 19.67 -2.97
CA HIS A 17 -22.30 20.90 -3.72
C HIS A 17 -23.73 20.93 -4.24
N ALA A 18 -24.22 19.81 -4.77
CA ALA A 18 -25.60 19.70 -5.21
C ALA A 18 -26.61 19.81 -4.05
N ARG A 19 -26.31 19.22 -2.89
CA ARG A 19 -27.23 19.16 -1.74
C ARG A 19 -27.20 20.40 -0.85
N LEU A 20 -26.02 20.98 -0.63
CA LEU A 20 -25.79 22.06 0.33
C LEU A 20 -25.45 23.39 -0.35
N GLY A 21 -24.80 23.35 -1.53
CA GLY A 21 -24.42 24.55 -2.28
C GLY A 21 -25.59 25.22 -3.01
N GLY A 22 -26.67 24.48 -3.29
CA GLY A 22 -27.91 24.99 -3.89
C GLY A 22 -28.78 25.79 -2.91
N LEU A 23 -30.00 25.34 -2.65
CA LEU A 23 -30.99 26.08 -1.85
C LEU A 23 -30.56 26.39 -0.41
N VAL A 24 -29.64 25.61 0.17
CA VAL A 24 -29.13 25.84 1.53
C VAL A 24 -28.02 26.92 1.55
N GLY A 25 -27.43 27.25 0.40
CA GLY A 25 -26.45 28.33 0.25
C GLY A 25 -25.16 28.15 1.04
N ARG A 26 -24.78 26.91 1.38
CA ARG A 26 -23.55 26.63 2.13
C ARG A 26 -22.36 26.55 1.19
N GLU A 27 -21.34 27.37 1.45
CA GLU A 27 -20.09 27.32 0.69
C GLU A 27 -19.34 26.00 0.97
N ILE A 28 -18.80 25.38 -0.08
CA ILE A 28 -18.05 24.13 0.01
C ILE A 28 -16.67 24.34 -0.58
N ARG A 29 -15.63 24.06 0.21
CA ARG A 29 -14.24 24.29 -0.19
C ARG A 29 -13.42 23.03 0.06
N HIS A 30 -12.49 22.73 -0.84
CA HIS A 30 -11.42 21.75 -0.63
C HIS A 30 -10.12 22.52 -0.45
N VAL A 31 -9.38 22.24 0.62
CA VAL A 31 -8.14 22.97 0.95
C VAL A 31 -7.01 21.94 1.10
N PRO A 32 -6.30 21.63 0.00
CA PRO A 32 -5.21 20.66 0.05
C PRO A 32 -4.01 21.19 0.82
N PHE A 33 -3.30 20.31 1.51
CA PHE A 33 -2.03 20.59 2.16
C PHE A 33 -1.11 19.37 2.06
N SER A 34 0.17 19.58 1.82
CA SER A 34 1.19 18.53 1.72
C SER A 34 2.52 19.04 2.28
N ARG A 35 3.50 18.15 2.51
CA ARG A 35 4.85 18.57 2.97
C ARG A 35 5.51 19.63 2.07
N LYS A 36 5.15 19.66 0.78
CA LYS A 36 5.69 20.61 -0.22
C LYS A 36 5.06 22.00 -0.12
N THR A 37 3.96 22.15 0.62
CA THR A 37 3.26 23.43 0.74
C THR A 37 4.16 24.43 1.49
N PRO A 38 4.39 25.65 0.95
CA PRO A 38 5.23 26.64 1.62
C PRO A 38 4.73 26.97 3.03
N THR A 39 5.63 26.98 4.00
CA THR A 39 5.33 27.29 5.41
C THR A 39 5.66 28.73 5.78
N ASN A 40 5.76 29.63 4.81
CA ASN A 40 6.01 31.05 5.10
C ASN A 40 4.79 31.67 5.85
N PRO A 41 5.00 32.77 6.60
CA PRO A 41 3.93 33.37 7.41
C PRO A 41 2.68 33.75 6.63
N ASP A 42 2.83 34.22 5.39
CA ASP A 42 1.72 34.63 4.53
C ASP A 42 0.86 33.44 4.10
N MET A 43 1.49 32.31 3.73
CA MET A 43 0.78 31.09 3.37
C MET A 43 0.05 30.49 4.57
N ILE A 44 0.68 30.47 5.75
CA ILE A 44 0.03 29.99 6.99
C ILE A 44 -1.17 30.89 7.33
N LYS A 45 -1.01 32.21 7.18
CA LYS A 45 -2.08 33.18 7.39
C LYS A 45 -3.22 32.97 6.39
N GLN A 46 -2.93 32.79 5.12
CA GLN A 46 -3.95 32.52 4.09
C GLN A 46 -4.70 31.21 4.37
N TYR A 47 -3.98 30.15 4.74
CA TYR A 47 -4.59 28.87 5.14
C TYR A 47 -5.56 29.07 6.31
N PHE A 48 -5.15 29.83 7.33
CA PHE A 48 -6.01 30.17 8.47
C PHE A 48 -7.22 31.03 8.06
N ASP A 49 -7.01 32.08 7.26
CA ASP A 49 -8.05 33.01 6.82
C ASP A 49 -9.13 32.27 6.01
N ILE A 50 -8.74 31.33 5.15
CA ILE A 50 -9.66 30.44 4.42
C ILE A 50 -10.55 29.65 5.39
N HIS A 51 -9.96 29.02 6.42
CA HIS A 51 -10.72 28.23 7.38
C HIS A 51 -11.66 29.10 8.22
N ARG A 52 -11.20 30.29 8.62
CA ARG A 52 -11.98 31.26 9.39
C ARG A 52 -13.14 31.82 8.58
N GLU A 53 -12.94 32.12 7.30
CA GLU A 53 -13.98 32.58 6.39
C GLU A 53 -15.10 31.54 6.25
N ILE A 54 -14.74 30.28 6.01
CA ILE A 54 -15.71 29.18 5.92
C ILE A 54 -16.46 29.00 7.24
N GLN A 55 -15.78 29.12 8.39
CA GLN A 55 -16.43 29.09 9.69
C GLN A 55 -17.51 30.19 9.83
N HIS A 56 -17.18 31.45 9.49
CA HIS A 56 -18.12 32.58 9.58
C HIS A 56 -19.32 32.42 8.66
N LYS A 57 -19.10 31.93 7.44
CA LYS A 57 -20.16 31.60 6.48
C LYS A 57 -20.89 30.30 6.82
N SER A 58 -20.46 29.60 7.88
CA SER A 58 -20.98 28.29 8.28
C SER A 58 -20.99 27.29 7.12
N GLY A 59 -19.94 27.32 6.30
CA GLY A 59 -19.72 26.42 5.17
C GLY A 59 -19.06 25.10 5.56
N VAL A 60 -18.64 24.34 4.55
CA VAL A 60 -18.11 22.99 4.68
C VAL A 60 -16.73 22.90 4.04
N ILE A 61 -15.73 22.42 4.79
CA ILE A 61 -14.40 22.09 4.23
C ILE A 61 -14.31 20.58 4.10
N ILE A 62 -14.19 20.11 2.86
CA ILE A 62 -13.85 18.72 2.54
C ILE A 62 -12.34 18.61 2.59
N THR A 63 -11.83 17.52 3.17
CA THR A 63 -10.39 17.28 3.28
C THR A 63 -10.10 15.79 3.20
N LEU A 64 -8.87 15.47 2.82
CA LEU A 64 -8.32 14.12 2.88
C LEU A 64 -7.59 13.91 4.22
N PRO A 65 -7.48 12.66 4.71
CA PRO A 65 -6.67 12.30 5.87
C PRO A 65 -5.23 12.80 5.75
N GLU A 66 -4.62 12.61 4.58
CA GLU A 66 -3.25 13.02 4.26
C GLU A 66 -3.01 14.53 4.44
N HIS A 67 -4.00 15.38 4.09
CA HIS A 67 -3.88 16.83 4.23
C HIS A 67 -3.89 17.26 5.70
N ILE A 68 -4.75 16.64 6.52
CA ILE A 68 -4.80 16.90 7.97
C ILE A 68 -3.49 16.46 8.62
N LEU A 69 -3.04 15.24 8.32
CA LEU A 69 -1.81 14.69 8.87
C LEU A 69 -0.59 15.50 8.42
N SER A 70 -0.54 15.92 7.15
CA SER A 70 0.54 16.74 6.60
C SER A 70 0.64 18.11 7.26
N PHE A 71 -0.48 18.79 7.48
CA PHE A 71 -0.46 20.08 8.18
C PHE A 71 0.02 19.94 9.63
N LYS A 72 -0.47 18.93 10.35
CA LYS A 72 -0.03 18.60 11.72
C LYS A 72 1.48 18.30 11.76
N LEU A 73 1.95 17.39 10.92
CA LEU A 73 3.35 16.98 10.87
C LEU A 73 4.27 18.13 10.44
N SER A 74 3.85 18.95 9.49
CA SER A 74 4.63 20.11 9.04
C SER A 74 4.86 21.10 10.17
N GLY A 75 3.85 21.38 11.01
CA GLY A 75 4.01 22.23 12.19
C GLY A 75 5.02 21.67 13.20
N LEU A 76 4.97 20.36 13.46
CA LEU A 76 5.91 19.67 14.35
C LEU A 76 7.33 19.58 13.75
N GLN A 77 7.42 19.42 12.43
CA GLN A 77 8.69 19.44 11.71
C GLN A 77 9.34 20.82 11.81
N ARG A 78 8.61 21.93 11.57
CA ARG A 78 9.16 23.28 11.76
C ARG A 78 9.66 23.51 13.19
N LEU A 79 8.98 22.94 14.18
CA LEU A 79 9.43 22.99 15.57
C LEU A 79 10.75 22.22 15.76
N SER A 80 10.84 21.03 15.18
CA SER A 80 12.05 20.22 15.14
C SER A 80 13.19 20.96 14.43
N ASP A 81 12.94 21.60 13.30
CA ASP A 81 13.95 22.32 12.50
C ASP A 81 14.36 23.67 13.12
N SER A 82 13.91 23.96 14.35
CA SER A 82 14.14 25.24 15.04
C SER A 82 13.55 26.48 14.32
N ARG A 83 12.62 26.29 13.38
CA ARG A 83 11.84 27.35 12.71
C ARG A 83 10.64 27.76 13.57
N ILE A 84 10.94 28.38 14.71
CA ILE A 84 9.97 28.59 15.81
C ILE A 84 8.80 29.49 15.41
N ALA A 85 9.03 30.54 14.62
CA ALA A 85 7.97 31.46 14.22
C ALA A 85 6.89 30.75 13.39
N GLU A 86 7.30 29.95 12.41
CA GLU A 86 6.40 29.16 11.56
C GLU A 86 5.70 28.06 12.36
N ALA A 87 6.46 27.31 13.16
CA ALA A 87 5.93 26.27 14.03
C ALA A 87 4.84 26.82 14.96
N ASN A 88 5.10 27.97 15.60
CA ASN A 88 4.16 28.62 16.49
C ASN A 88 2.88 29.02 15.76
N ALA A 89 2.98 29.60 14.56
CA ALA A 89 1.81 29.96 13.76
C ALA A 89 0.99 28.72 13.36
N MET A 90 1.63 27.67 12.83
CA MET A 90 0.94 26.43 12.42
C MET A 90 0.29 25.71 13.60
N ILE A 91 1.01 25.58 14.72
CA ILE A 91 0.50 24.90 15.92
C ILE A 91 -0.68 25.67 16.52
N LYS A 92 -0.64 27.02 16.50
CA LYS A 92 -1.79 27.84 16.91
C LYS A 92 -3.01 27.63 16.01
N VAL A 93 -2.81 27.58 14.69
CA VAL A 93 -3.89 27.27 13.73
C VAL A 93 -4.45 25.87 14.01
N GLN A 94 -3.59 24.87 14.22
CA GLN A 94 -4.01 23.51 14.56
C GLN A 94 -4.82 23.46 15.86
N SER A 95 -4.37 24.13 16.92
CA SER A 95 -5.10 24.22 18.19
C SER A 95 -6.42 24.99 18.08
N TRP A 96 -6.52 25.96 17.16
CA TRP A 96 -7.79 26.62 16.85
C TRP A 96 -8.75 25.68 16.11
N MET A 97 -8.27 24.96 15.09
CA MET A 97 -9.07 23.97 14.36
C MET A 97 -9.59 22.89 15.31
N GLN A 98 -8.74 22.36 16.21
CA GLN A 98 -9.12 21.35 17.21
C GLN A 98 -10.22 21.79 18.17
N ARG A 99 -10.44 23.10 18.35
CA ARG A 99 -11.50 23.64 19.24
C ARG A 99 -12.76 24.02 18.47
N THR A 100 -12.63 24.31 17.18
CA THR A 100 -13.65 24.98 16.36
C THR A 100 -14.29 24.04 15.35
N CYS A 101 -13.53 23.08 14.82
CA CYS A 101 -13.99 22.16 13.80
C CYS A 101 -14.82 21.02 14.39
N ARG A 102 -15.77 20.54 13.60
CA ARG A 102 -16.47 19.28 13.82
C ARG A 102 -16.17 18.36 12.67
N ASP A 103 -15.54 17.22 12.96
CA ASP A 103 -15.06 16.30 11.94
C ASP A 103 -16.09 15.19 11.72
N VAL A 104 -16.35 14.89 10.44
CA VAL A 104 -17.24 13.81 10.01
C VAL A 104 -16.45 12.91 9.08
N LEU A 105 -16.09 11.72 9.54
CA LEU A 105 -15.36 10.73 8.76
C LEU A 105 -16.34 9.88 7.97
N ASP A 106 -16.08 9.74 6.68
CA ASP A 106 -16.69 8.71 5.84
C ASP A 106 -15.75 7.50 5.75
N GLU A 107 -16.30 6.30 5.70
CA GLU A 107 -15.55 5.03 5.73
C GLU A 107 -14.46 5.03 6.82
N CYS A 108 -14.88 5.17 8.08
CA CYS A 108 -13.97 5.33 9.23
C CYS A 108 -12.96 4.19 9.38
N ASP A 109 -13.36 2.97 9.05
CA ASP A 109 -12.54 1.76 9.08
C ASP A 109 -11.37 1.84 8.09
N PHE A 110 -11.57 2.49 6.94
CA PHE A 110 -10.53 2.80 5.96
C PHE A 110 -9.73 4.03 6.36
N THR A 111 -10.40 5.14 6.68
CA THR A 111 -9.75 6.42 7.04
C THR A 111 -8.84 6.30 8.28
N LEU A 112 -9.22 5.47 9.24
CA LEU A 112 -8.48 5.22 10.49
C LEU A 112 -7.72 3.89 10.46
N ALA A 113 -7.56 3.27 9.30
CA ALA A 113 -6.90 1.98 9.18
C ALA A 113 -5.49 2.04 9.77
N THR A 114 -5.10 0.97 10.48
CA THR A 114 -3.75 0.82 11.06
C THR A 114 -2.65 0.91 10.00
N ARG A 115 -2.96 0.57 8.74
CA ARG A 115 -2.02 0.67 7.61
C ARG A 115 -1.72 2.12 7.22
N THR A 116 -2.61 3.07 7.52
CA THR A 116 -2.43 4.48 7.13
C THR A 116 -1.38 5.16 8.02
N GLN A 117 -0.22 5.44 7.44
CA GLN A 117 0.89 6.11 8.12
C GLN A 117 1.60 7.11 7.21
N LEU A 118 1.75 8.35 7.70
CA LEU A 118 2.52 9.41 7.05
C LEU A 118 3.86 9.57 7.76
N ILE A 119 4.97 9.49 7.00
CA ILE A 119 6.33 9.57 7.54
C ILE A 119 7.08 10.73 6.91
N TYR A 120 7.67 11.59 7.75
CA TYR A 120 8.55 12.69 7.36
C TYR A 120 9.99 12.37 7.78
N PRO A 121 10.81 11.81 6.87
CA PRO A 121 12.23 11.61 7.13
C PRO A 121 12.95 12.96 7.29
N SER A 122 13.92 13.00 8.21
CA SER A 122 14.63 14.22 8.60
C SER A 122 16.07 13.93 9.08
N GLY A 123 16.93 14.95 9.02
CA GLY A 123 18.35 14.82 9.35
C GLY A 123 19.18 14.34 8.16
N SER A 124 20.44 13.99 8.40
CA SER A 124 21.36 13.62 7.33
C SER A 124 20.92 12.33 6.64
N GLN A 125 20.96 12.37 5.31
CA GLN A 125 20.71 11.20 4.48
C GLN A 125 22.00 10.40 4.36
N THR A 126 21.93 9.11 4.66
CA THR A 126 23.07 8.19 4.56
C THR A 126 22.66 6.92 3.81
N ALA A 127 23.64 6.17 3.31
CA ALA A 127 23.37 4.83 2.81
C ALA A 127 22.77 3.96 3.92
N VAL A 128 21.89 3.03 3.55
CA VAL A 128 21.46 1.97 4.47
C VAL A 128 22.67 1.20 5.00
N ASP A 129 22.63 0.81 6.27
CA ASP A 129 23.74 0.08 6.88
C ASP A 129 23.97 -1.27 6.19
N GLY A 130 25.22 -1.64 5.94
CA GLY A 130 25.56 -2.84 5.17
C GLY A 130 25.41 -2.71 3.64
N ASN A 131 25.29 -1.51 3.09
CA ASN A 131 25.47 -1.26 1.65
C ASN A 131 26.90 -1.64 1.20
N PRO A 132 27.07 -2.33 0.06
CA PRO A 132 26.04 -2.80 -0.89
C PRO A 132 25.52 -4.21 -0.57
N PHE A 133 26.17 -4.91 0.35
CA PHE A 133 25.92 -6.32 0.67
C PHE A 133 24.46 -6.66 0.96
N ARG A 134 23.66 -5.72 1.48
CA ARG A 134 22.22 -5.93 1.73
C ARG A 134 21.45 -6.41 0.50
N TRP A 135 21.57 -5.72 -0.63
CA TRP A 135 20.83 -6.07 -1.84
C TRP A 135 21.56 -7.12 -2.65
N GLU A 136 22.89 -7.12 -2.65
CA GLU A 136 23.69 -8.17 -3.31
C GLU A 136 23.42 -9.54 -2.70
N THR A 137 23.26 -9.63 -1.37
CA THR A 137 22.86 -10.87 -0.69
C THR A 137 21.48 -11.33 -1.13
N ALA A 138 20.52 -10.41 -1.28
CA ALA A 138 19.18 -10.74 -1.76
C ALA A 138 19.20 -11.23 -3.22
N GLN A 139 19.97 -10.56 -4.09
CA GLN A 139 20.17 -10.95 -5.48
C GLN A 139 20.81 -12.34 -5.59
N GLU A 140 21.85 -12.62 -4.80
CA GLU A 140 22.51 -13.93 -4.78
C GLU A 140 21.58 -15.03 -4.25
N LEU A 141 20.77 -14.75 -3.21
CA LEU A 141 19.75 -15.67 -2.74
C LEU A 141 18.70 -15.97 -3.82
N LEU A 142 18.21 -14.95 -4.52
CA LEU A 142 17.29 -15.14 -5.65
C LEU A 142 17.94 -15.98 -6.76
N ARG A 143 19.22 -15.76 -7.07
CA ARG A 143 19.96 -16.58 -8.03
C ARG A 143 19.99 -18.06 -7.64
N LEU A 144 20.21 -18.35 -6.36
CA LEU A 144 20.16 -19.71 -5.83
C LEU A 144 18.75 -20.31 -5.91
N VAL A 145 17.72 -19.54 -5.56
CA VAL A 145 16.32 -19.95 -5.71
C VAL A 145 16.07 -20.38 -7.16
N ALA A 146 16.40 -19.52 -8.12
CA ALA A 146 16.23 -19.81 -9.56
C ALA A 146 16.93 -21.10 -9.99
N GLY A 147 18.11 -21.39 -9.44
CA GLY A 147 18.85 -22.64 -9.70
C GLY A 147 18.14 -23.91 -9.19
N HIS A 148 17.30 -23.80 -8.16
CA HIS A 148 16.58 -24.94 -7.58
C HIS A 148 15.17 -25.15 -8.17
N LEU A 149 14.55 -24.11 -8.74
CA LEU A 149 13.16 -24.15 -9.18
C LEU A 149 12.82 -25.31 -10.12
N TRP A 150 13.70 -25.64 -11.07
CA TRP A 150 13.45 -26.74 -12.00
C TRP A 150 13.39 -28.10 -11.30
N ASN A 151 14.36 -28.39 -10.42
CA ASN A 151 14.36 -29.64 -9.66
C ASN A 151 13.20 -29.67 -8.67
N LEU A 152 12.88 -28.53 -8.06
CA LEU A 152 11.79 -28.43 -7.09
C LEU A 152 10.42 -28.69 -7.75
N GLN A 153 10.18 -28.10 -8.93
CA GLN A 153 8.96 -28.36 -9.70
C GLN A 153 8.86 -29.82 -10.18
N ARG A 154 10.00 -30.45 -10.53
CA ARG A 154 10.03 -31.87 -10.90
C ARG A 154 9.71 -32.77 -9.70
N ASP A 155 10.28 -32.47 -8.54
CA ASP A 155 10.16 -33.31 -7.35
C ASP A 155 8.82 -33.07 -6.61
N PHE A 156 8.24 -31.87 -6.73
CA PHE A 156 6.98 -31.44 -6.08
C PHE A 156 5.98 -30.83 -7.09
N PRO A 157 5.56 -31.57 -8.13
CA PRO A 157 4.77 -31.02 -9.25
C PRO A 157 3.37 -30.50 -8.86
N GLN A 158 2.88 -30.83 -7.67
CA GLN A 158 1.58 -30.38 -7.14
C GLN A 158 1.69 -29.29 -6.07
N SER A 159 2.90 -28.95 -5.64
CA SER A 159 3.14 -28.02 -4.52
C SER A 159 3.80 -26.72 -4.95
N ILE A 160 4.31 -26.64 -6.19
CA ILE A 160 4.90 -25.43 -6.77
C ILE A 160 4.57 -25.31 -8.26
N GLU A 161 4.25 -24.09 -8.68
CA GLU A 161 4.11 -23.73 -10.08
C GLU A 161 5.15 -22.66 -10.46
N VAL A 162 5.92 -22.92 -11.52
CA VAL A 162 6.94 -22.00 -12.03
C VAL A 162 6.56 -21.59 -13.44
N ILE A 163 6.31 -20.30 -13.64
CA ILE A 163 5.95 -19.70 -14.92
C ILE A 163 7.17 -18.97 -15.48
N PRO A 164 7.79 -19.48 -16.55
CA PRO A 164 8.94 -18.83 -17.17
C PRO A 164 8.53 -17.51 -17.83
N ARG A 165 9.44 -16.53 -17.84
CA ARG A 165 9.23 -15.30 -18.62
C ARG A 165 9.29 -15.59 -20.13
N PRO A 166 8.60 -14.82 -20.98
CA PRO A 166 8.60 -15.02 -22.44
C PRO A 166 9.99 -14.98 -23.08
N THR A 167 10.90 -14.19 -22.52
CA THR A 167 12.30 -14.11 -22.95
C THR A 167 13.18 -15.06 -22.12
N LYS A 168 14.10 -15.77 -22.79
CA LYS A 168 15.13 -16.58 -22.11
C LYS A 168 15.95 -15.73 -21.14
N GLY A 169 16.12 -16.16 -19.89
CA GLY A 169 17.01 -15.52 -18.91
C GLY A 169 16.33 -14.62 -17.86
N GLY A 170 15.00 -14.49 -17.90
CA GLY A 170 14.25 -13.77 -16.86
C GLY A 170 13.97 -14.58 -15.61
N PHE A 171 13.89 -13.90 -14.47
CA PHE A 171 13.45 -14.51 -13.22
C PHE A 171 11.97 -14.92 -13.35
N PRO A 172 11.64 -16.21 -13.15
CA PRO A 172 10.27 -16.71 -13.36
C PRO A 172 9.31 -16.21 -12.29
N VAL A 173 8.02 -16.26 -12.58
CA VAL A 173 6.99 -16.10 -11.54
C VAL A 173 6.83 -17.46 -10.85
N VAL A 174 6.81 -17.45 -9.52
CA VAL A 174 6.77 -18.67 -8.70
C VAL A 174 5.59 -18.61 -7.75
N TYR A 175 4.76 -19.65 -7.78
CA TYR A 175 3.66 -19.84 -6.85
C TYR A 175 3.92 -21.07 -6.00
N PHE A 176 4.01 -20.88 -4.69
CA PHE A 176 4.00 -21.99 -3.74
C PHE A 176 2.55 -22.30 -3.40
N LEU A 177 2.14 -23.54 -3.69
CA LEU A 177 0.78 -24.02 -3.47
C LEU A 177 0.68 -24.71 -2.10
N ARG A 178 1.78 -25.30 -1.64
CA ARG A 178 1.88 -26.03 -0.36
C ARG A 178 3.24 -25.80 0.28
N ARG A 179 3.28 -25.91 1.62
CA ARG A 179 4.47 -25.64 2.44
C ARG A 179 5.63 -26.62 2.24
N ASP A 180 5.36 -27.85 1.83
CA ASP A 180 6.39 -28.86 1.59
C ASP A 180 7.43 -28.43 0.54
N ALA A 181 6.98 -27.75 -0.53
CA ALA A 181 7.88 -27.18 -1.53
C ALA A 181 8.69 -25.99 -0.98
N GLU A 182 8.08 -25.16 -0.12
CA GLU A 182 8.78 -24.05 0.56
C GLU A 182 9.87 -24.57 1.50
N ASP A 183 9.53 -25.57 2.33
CA ASP A 183 10.44 -26.18 3.31
C ASP A 183 11.62 -26.89 2.62
N GLU A 184 11.37 -27.59 1.51
CA GLU A 184 12.42 -28.22 0.72
C GLU A 184 13.31 -27.18 0.04
N LEU A 185 12.75 -26.09 -0.50
CA LEU A 185 13.54 -25.00 -1.06
C LEU A 185 14.48 -24.42 0.00
N ILE A 186 13.97 -24.12 1.20
CA ILE A 186 14.77 -23.62 2.32
C ILE A 186 15.88 -24.63 2.66
N THR A 187 15.56 -25.92 2.70
CA THR A 187 16.54 -26.99 2.96
C THR A 187 17.67 -27.01 1.93
N ARG A 188 17.35 -26.87 0.64
CA ARG A 188 18.33 -26.80 -0.46
C ARG A 188 19.20 -25.56 -0.37
N LEU A 189 18.60 -24.39 -0.13
CA LEU A 189 19.32 -23.13 0.04
C LEU A 189 20.30 -23.19 1.22
N VAL A 190 19.85 -23.68 2.38
CA VAL A 190 20.71 -23.88 3.56
C VAL A 190 21.89 -24.77 3.22
N LYS A 191 21.66 -25.87 2.51
CA LYS A 191 22.71 -26.82 2.14
C LYS A 191 23.78 -26.17 1.26
N ASP A 192 23.40 -25.36 0.27
CA ASP A 192 24.34 -24.70 -0.63
C ASP A 192 25.16 -23.62 0.09
N ILE A 193 24.51 -22.82 0.95
CA ILE A 193 25.20 -21.83 1.80
C ILE A 193 26.19 -22.55 2.73
N MET A 194 25.79 -23.67 3.35
CA MET A 194 26.63 -24.44 4.28
C MET A 194 27.80 -25.17 3.62
N LYS A 195 27.73 -25.42 2.30
CA LYS A 195 28.83 -25.99 1.52
C LYS A 195 29.84 -24.93 1.04
N GLY A 196 29.58 -23.65 1.27
CA GLY A 196 30.45 -22.56 0.84
C GLY A 196 30.41 -22.32 -0.67
N GLN A 197 29.31 -22.71 -1.33
CA GLN A 197 29.12 -22.56 -2.78
C GLN A 197 28.58 -21.16 -3.16
N THR A 198 28.56 -20.24 -2.20
CA THR A 198 27.92 -18.92 -2.30
C THR A 198 28.87 -17.85 -1.80
N SER A 199 28.78 -16.64 -2.34
CA SER A 199 29.50 -15.46 -1.83
C SER A 199 28.83 -14.84 -0.60
N ILE A 200 27.65 -15.34 -0.18
CA ILE A 200 26.82 -14.79 0.90
C ILE A 200 27.54 -14.87 2.25
N LEU A 201 28.14 -16.02 2.57
CA LEU A 201 28.85 -16.27 3.82
C LEU A 201 30.10 -17.11 3.54
N PRO A 202 31.30 -16.72 4.03
CA PRO A 202 32.52 -17.51 3.90
C PRO A 202 32.50 -18.68 4.90
N ILE A 203 31.58 -19.62 4.71
CA ILE A 203 31.26 -20.65 5.73
C ILE A 203 32.47 -21.51 6.13
N ASN A 204 33.43 -21.66 5.22
CA ASN A 204 34.66 -22.42 5.41
C ASN A 204 35.60 -21.82 6.46
N ASN A 205 35.40 -20.55 6.83
CA ASN A 205 36.22 -19.84 7.81
C ASN A 205 35.69 -19.94 9.25
N TYR A 206 34.53 -20.57 9.46
CA TYR A 206 33.90 -20.70 10.78
C TYR A 206 34.18 -22.07 11.43
N GLU A 207 34.20 -22.12 12.75
CA GLU A 207 34.33 -23.35 13.52
C GLU A 207 33.09 -24.26 13.38
N PRO A 208 33.21 -25.58 13.60
CA PRO A 208 32.07 -26.51 13.46
C PRO A 208 30.84 -26.13 14.30
N GLN A 209 31.06 -25.58 15.50
CA GLN A 209 29.98 -25.12 16.38
C GLN A 209 29.22 -23.92 15.79
N ASP A 210 29.94 -22.98 15.20
CA ASP A 210 29.36 -21.80 14.55
C ASP A 210 28.59 -22.19 13.28
N ARG A 211 29.13 -23.11 12.47
CA ARG A 211 28.44 -23.63 11.28
C ARG A 211 27.10 -24.29 11.65
N LEU A 212 27.06 -25.03 12.77
CA LEU A 212 25.83 -25.63 13.27
C LEU A 212 24.82 -24.56 13.70
N ALA A 213 25.25 -23.52 14.40
CA ALA A 213 24.40 -22.42 14.81
C ALA A 213 23.83 -21.65 13.60
N ILE A 214 24.66 -21.35 12.60
CA ILE A 214 24.25 -20.70 11.36
C ILE A 214 23.22 -21.56 10.62
N ARG A 215 23.46 -22.87 10.49
CA ARG A 215 22.52 -23.81 9.87
C ARG A 215 21.16 -23.79 10.58
N LEU A 216 21.15 -23.88 11.91
CA LEU A 216 19.91 -23.86 12.70
C LEU A 216 19.18 -22.52 12.59
N PHE A 217 19.90 -21.41 12.49
CA PHE A 217 19.30 -20.08 12.31
C PHE A 217 18.61 -19.94 10.94
N ILE A 218 19.27 -20.37 9.86
CA ILE A 218 18.71 -20.26 8.51
C ILE A 218 17.56 -21.25 8.31
N SER A 219 17.64 -22.45 8.91
CA SER A 219 16.61 -23.49 8.77
C SER A 219 15.35 -23.26 9.62
N ASN A 220 15.42 -22.54 10.74
CA ASN A 220 14.27 -22.29 11.61
C ASN A 220 13.69 -20.89 11.37
N TYR A 221 12.86 -20.74 10.35
CA TYR A 221 12.06 -19.53 10.15
C TYR A 221 10.97 -19.47 11.24
N GLY A 222 10.94 -18.41 12.06
CA GLY A 222 9.75 -18.04 12.86
C GLY A 222 9.85 -17.93 14.38
N LEU A 223 11.01 -18.14 15.04
CA LEU A 223 11.11 -18.04 16.51
C LEU A 223 11.96 -16.85 16.98
N HIS A 224 11.47 -15.62 16.85
CA HIS A 224 11.86 -14.54 17.75
C HIS A 224 10.73 -13.51 17.94
N LEU A 225 10.06 -13.60 19.11
CA LEU A 225 8.90 -12.82 19.57
C LEU A 225 9.05 -11.28 19.63
N ASN A 226 10.21 -10.71 19.31
CA ASN A 226 10.53 -9.29 19.50
C ASN A 226 11.23 -8.64 18.30
N ARG A 227 11.02 -9.15 17.09
CA ARG A 227 11.65 -8.61 15.88
C ARG A 227 10.84 -7.45 15.32
N ASP A 228 11.50 -6.35 14.96
CA ASP A 228 10.93 -5.27 14.15
C ASP A 228 11.27 -5.48 12.66
N PRO A 229 10.27 -5.65 11.78
CA PRO A 229 10.44 -5.70 10.32
C PRO A 229 10.87 -4.40 9.67
N ILE A 230 11.60 -4.52 8.56
CA ILE A 230 12.07 -3.40 7.71
C ILE A 230 11.44 -3.53 6.34
N ALA A 231 10.85 -2.44 5.84
CA ALA A 231 10.34 -2.32 4.48
C ALA A 231 11.38 -1.71 3.52
N VAL A 232 11.26 -2.07 2.24
CA VAL A 232 11.97 -1.49 1.08
C VAL A 232 10.93 -0.77 0.22
N PRO A 233 11.15 0.47 -0.25
CA PRO A 233 10.16 1.21 -1.03
C PRO A 233 10.18 0.85 -2.54
N PHE A 234 8.98 0.75 -3.15
CA PHE A 234 8.75 0.77 -4.61
C PHE A 234 7.84 1.95 -4.99
N ILE A 235 8.13 2.59 -6.13
CA ILE A 235 7.15 3.23 -7.04
C ILE A 235 7.67 3.02 -8.48
N ALA A 236 6.82 2.47 -9.34
CA ALA A 236 6.97 2.50 -10.79
C ALA A 236 6.11 3.64 -11.38
N LYS A 237 6.63 4.33 -12.39
CA LYS A 237 5.91 4.75 -13.61
C LYS A 237 6.89 5.42 -14.57
N GLY A 238 7.27 4.64 -15.58
CA GLY A 238 8.04 5.11 -16.72
C GLY A 238 7.11 5.65 -17.80
N VAL A 239 7.47 6.81 -18.36
CA VAL A 239 7.05 7.25 -19.68
C VAL A 239 8.23 8.02 -20.31
N PRO A 240 8.83 7.54 -21.41
CA PRO A 240 9.83 8.29 -22.15
C PRO A 240 9.22 9.17 -23.26
N SER A 241 9.89 10.29 -23.55
CA SER A 241 9.50 11.34 -24.52
C SER A 241 9.74 10.94 -25.99
N GLU A 242 8.80 11.28 -26.88
CA GLU A 242 8.81 10.97 -28.33
C GLU A 242 9.81 11.80 -29.16
N GLN A 243 11.09 11.40 -29.28
CA GLN A 243 11.95 11.84 -30.38
C GLN A 243 12.91 10.72 -30.85
N ALA A 244 12.83 10.39 -32.15
CA ALA A 244 13.56 9.51 -33.09
C ALA A 244 14.74 8.56 -32.69
N GLU A 245 15.36 8.61 -31.50
CA GLU A 245 16.43 7.68 -31.07
C GLU A 245 15.89 6.44 -30.31
N TRP A 246 14.60 6.44 -29.96
CA TRP A 246 13.98 5.40 -29.12
C TRP A 246 13.77 4.06 -29.79
N ALA A 247 13.81 3.93 -31.13
CA ALA A 247 13.51 2.66 -31.78
C ALA A 247 14.55 1.57 -31.43
N GLN A 248 15.84 1.91 -31.47
CA GLN A 248 16.93 0.98 -31.12
C GLN A 248 16.97 0.68 -29.62
N LEU A 249 16.71 1.69 -28.78
CA LEU A 249 16.60 1.50 -27.33
C LEU A 249 15.38 0.66 -26.94
N ASN A 250 14.26 0.83 -27.63
CA ASN A 250 13.05 0.05 -27.42
C ASN A 250 13.23 -1.39 -27.90
N GLU A 251 13.97 -1.61 -29.00
CA GLU A 251 14.36 -2.94 -29.46
C GLU A 251 15.27 -3.64 -28.44
N LEU A 252 16.35 -2.97 -28.00
CA LEU A 252 17.23 -3.49 -26.94
C LEU A 252 16.45 -3.76 -25.65
N TRP A 253 15.60 -2.83 -25.22
CA TRP A 253 14.76 -2.99 -24.05
C TRP A 253 13.83 -4.20 -24.19
N THR A 254 13.19 -4.39 -25.34
CA THR A 254 12.30 -5.55 -25.60
C THR A 254 13.03 -6.88 -25.37
N HIS A 255 14.31 -6.96 -25.73
CA HIS A 255 15.12 -8.17 -25.57
C HIS A 255 15.78 -8.30 -24.20
N LEU A 256 16.15 -7.19 -23.56
CA LEU A 256 16.98 -7.18 -22.35
C LEU A 256 16.20 -6.92 -21.06
N ARG A 257 14.96 -6.40 -21.11
CA ARG A 257 14.20 -5.94 -19.94
C ARG A 257 13.97 -6.98 -18.85
N TYR A 258 14.07 -8.26 -19.19
CA TYR A 258 13.91 -9.36 -18.24
C TYR A 258 15.25 -10.02 -17.86
N GLN A 259 16.38 -9.68 -18.50
CA GLN A 259 17.67 -10.28 -18.17
C GLN A 259 18.11 -9.87 -16.76
N THR A 260 18.21 -10.84 -15.85
CA THR A 260 18.54 -10.58 -14.44
C THR A 260 19.86 -9.83 -14.28
N VAL A 261 20.87 -10.14 -15.08
CA VAL A 261 22.18 -9.46 -15.08
C VAL A 261 22.04 -7.97 -15.40
N VAL A 262 21.18 -7.61 -16.36
CA VAL A 262 20.94 -6.20 -16.76
C VAL A 262 20.15 -5.48 -15.67
N ILE A 263 19.13 -6.15 -15.11
CA ILE A 263 18.34 -5.63 -13.99
C ILE A 263 19.24 -5.39 -12.77
N ASP A 264 20.07 -6.36 -12.38
CA ASP A 264 20.98 -6.24 -11.24
C ASP A 264 22.00 -5.14 -11.45
N TYR A 265 22.56 -5.00 -12.66
CA TYR A 265 23.43 -3.88 -13.00
C TYR A 265 22.70 -2.54 -12.83
N PHE A 266 21.50 -2.41 -13.39
CA PHE A 266 20.69 -1.20 -13.27
C PHE A 266 20.36 -0.86 -11.81
N LEU A 267 19.92 -1.86 -11.04
CA LEU A 267 19.60 -1.72 -9.63
C LEU A 267 20.83 -1.30 -8.81
N ASN A 268 21.97 -1.95 -9.02
CA ASN A 268 23.19 -1.73 -8.22
C ASN A 268 23.90 -0.42 -8.54
N HIS A 269 23.77 0.11 -9.75
CA HIS A 269 24.50 1.31 -10.17
C HIS A 269 23.63 2.57 -10.22
N PHE A 270 22.32 2.44 -10.45
CA PHE A 270 21.43 3.60 -10.65
C PHE A 270 20.33 3.69 -9.59
N VAL A 271 19.71 2.57 -9.22
CA VAL A 271 18.54 2.58 -8.33
C VAL A 271 18.96 2.59 -6.86
N PHE A 272 19.58 1.52 -6.36
CA PHE A 272 19.93 1.40 -4.94
C PHE A 272 20.89 2.49 -4.45
N PRO A 273 21.95 2.90 -5.17
CA PRO A 273 22.80 4.00 -4.73
C PRO A 273 22.04 5.31 -4.52
N LYS A 274 20.99 5.56 -5.32
CA LYS A 274 20.16 6.76 -5.24
C LYS A 274 19.03 6.64 -4.22
N HIS A 275 18.38 5.48 -4.13
CA HIS A 275 17.11 5.29 -3.41
C HIS A 275 17.23 4.46 -2.13
N ALA A 276 18.20 3.55 -2.00
CA ALA A 276 18.44 2.76 -0.78
C ALA A 276 19.21 3.60 0.25
N LYS A 277 18.54 4.68 0.70
CA LYS A 277 19.03 5.63 1.69
C LYS A 277 18.16 5.58 2.94
N GLN A 278 18.75 5.94 4.06
CA GLN A 278 18.07 6.11 5.34
C GLN A 278 18.37 7.50 5.91
N PHE A 279 17.43 8.01 6.69
CA PHE A 279 17.58 9.27 7.41
C PHE A 279 17.88 9.00 8.88
N GLN A 280 18.51 9.95 9.55
CA GLN A 280 18.85 9.81 10.96
C GLN A 280 17.60 9.68 11.84
N VAL A 281 16.60 10.52 11.58
CA VAL A 281 15.36 10.58 12.36
C VAL A 281 14.15 10.68 11.46
N LYS A 282 13.00 10.28 11.97
CA LYS A 282 11.69 10.48 11.35
C LYS A 282 10.72 11.15 12.31
N LEU A 283 9.79 11.89 11.73
CA LEU A 283 8.52 12.23 12.36
C LEU A 283 7.44 11.37 11.69
N GLN A 284 6.43 10.97 12.46
CA GLN A 284 5.36 10.15 11.94
C GLN A 284 4.00 10.57 12.52
N ALA A 285 2.96 10.32 11.74
CA ALA A 285 1.58 10.40 12.19
C ALA A 285 0.79 9.26 11.56
N SER A 286 -0.26 8.79 12.24
CA SER A 286 -1.11 7.70 11.75
C SER A 286 -2.59 8.00 11.94
N GLY A 287 -3.46 7.02 11.67
CA GLY A 287 -4.89 7.11 11.96
C GLY A 287 -5.22 7.54 13.40
N TRP A 288 -4.33 7.30 14.36
CA TRP A 288 -4.47 7.76 15.75
C TRP A 288 -4.43 9.29 15.91
N ASP A 289 -3.77 9.98 14.99
CA ASP A 289 -3.63 11.44 15.02
C ASP A 289 -4.78 12.16 14.31
N ILE A 290 -5.66 11.47 13.58
CA ILE A 290 -6.79 12.09 12.86
C ILE A 290 -7.85 12.58 13.85
N PRO A 291 -8.41 11.74 14.73
CA PRO A 291 -9.48 12.17 15.63
C PRO A 291 -9.01 13.25 16.59
N LEU A 292 -9.91 14.20 16.87
CA LEU A 292 -9.64 15.27 17.81
C LEU A 292 -9.51 14.71 19.23
N PHE A 293 -8.42 15.05 19.91
CA PHE A 293 -8.13 14.60 21.26
C PHE A 293 -7.58 15.75 22.10
N SER A 294 -8.11 15.89 23.33
CA SER A 294 -7.60 16.84 24.31
C SER A 294 -7.60 16.21 25.70
N VAL A 295 -6.51 16.43 26.43
CA VAL A 295 -6.38 15.98 27.81
C VAL A 295 -7.19 16.92 28.71
N GLY A 296 -8.08 16.37 29.53
CA GLY A 296 -8.92 17.16 30.47
C GLY A 296 -10.39 17.33 30.08
N GLY A 297 -10.88 16.67 29.02
CA GLY A 297 -12.31 16.44 28.78
C GLY A 297 -13.17 17.66 28.40
N GLN A 298 -12.59 18.85 28.26
CA GLN A 298 -13.30 20.06 27.82
C GLN A 298 -13.06 20.32 26.34
N THR A 299 -13.79 19.63 25.44
CA THR A 299 -13.84 20.03 24.03
C THR A 299 -15.27 20.06 23.52
N SER A 300 -15.68 21.19 22.95
CA SER A 300 -16.87 21.32 22.09
C SER A 300 -16.68 20.66 20.72
N ALA A 301 -15.42 20.41 20.34
CA ALA A 301 -15.06 19.77 19.10
C ALA A 301 -15.29 18.25 19.17
N LEU A 302 -15.91 17.71 18.13
CA LEU A 302 -16.35 16.33 18.06
C LEU A 302 -15.86 15.72 16.76
N THR A 303 -15.23 14.55 16.85
CA THR A 303 -15.01 13.66 15.72
C THR A 303 -16.11 12.60 15.74
N SER A 304 -16.85 12.52 14.65
CA SER A 304 -17.87 11.50 14.40
C SER A 304 -17.63 10.89 13.03
N GLY A 305 -18.20 9.73 12.77
CA GLY A 305 -18.16 9.18 11.42
C GLY A 305 -18.96 7.89 11.32
N PHE A 306 -19.00 7.38 10.11
CA PHE A 306 -19.76 6.21 9.73
C PHE A 306 -18.83 5.20 9.05
N SER A 307 -19.20 3.93 9.15
CA SER A 307 -18.51 2.82 8.50
C SER A 307 -19.58 1.87 8.01
N GLY A 308 -19.44 1.36 6.79
CA GLY A 308 -20.32 0.32 6.27
C GLY A 308 -20.16 -1.03 6.98
N THR A 309 -19.04 -1.22 7.69
CA THR A 309 -18.68 -2.51 8.30
C THR A 309 -18.19 -2.37 9.74
N ASN A 310 -18.00 -3.50 10.44
CA ASN A 310 -17.50 -3.53 11.82
C ASN A 310 -16.30 -4.46 12.05
N ASP A 311 -15.70 -5.02 11.00
CA ASP A 311 -14.64 -6.04 11.16
C ASP A 311 -13.41 -5.46 11.84
N ASN A 312 -13.03 -4.23 11.47
CA ASN A 312 -11.85 -3.54 12.01
C ASN A 312 -12.11 -2.80 13.34
N ARG A 313 -13.25 -3.04 13.99
CA ARG A 313 -13.62 -2.37 15.27
C ARG A 313 -12.53 -2.45 16.33
N THR A 314 -11.84 -3.59 16.41
CA THR A 314 -10.78 -3.83 17.40
C THR A 314 -9.49 -3.07 17.09
N LEU A 315 -9.33 -2.58 15.86
CA LEU A 315 -8.16 -1.85 15.37
C LEU A 315 -8.40 -0.34 15.24
N LEU A 316 -9.59 0.17 15.60
CA LEU A 316 -9.84 1.61 15.68
C LEU A 316 -9.04 2.26 16.83
N PRO A 317 -8.54 3.51 16.65
CA PRO A 317 -7.93 4.28 17.73
C PRO A 317 -8.80 4.33 18.99
N LEU A 318 -8.19 4.22 20.17
CA LEU A 318 -8.94 4.11 21.45
C LEU A 318 -9.73 5.36 21.84
N ASN A 319 -9.45 6.50 21.22
CA ASN A 319 -10.24 7.73 21.35
C ASN A 319 -11.52 7.74 20.50
N ILE A 320 -11.74 6.72 19.66
CA ILE A 320 -12.98 6.49 18.93
C ILE A 320 -13.78 5.39 19.64
N LYS A 321 -15.07 5.66 19.85
CA LYS A 321 -16.02 4.67 20.36
C LYS A 321 -17.06 4.36 19.31
N GLN A 322 -17.01 3.14 18.78
CA GLN A 322 -18.06 2.63 17.91
C GLN A 322 -19.38 2.49 18.67
N ARG A 323 -20.47 2.95 18.04
CA ARG A 323 -21.84 2.84 18.55
C ARG A 323 -22.69 2.18 17.47
N ASP A 324 -22.75 0.85 17.54
CA ASP A 324 -23.57 0.07 16.63
C ASP A 324 -25.05 0.43 16.81
N LEU A 325 -25.75 0.66 15.71
CA LEU A 325 -27.19 0.89 15.73
C LEU A 325 -27.88 -0.48 15.84
N PRO A 326 -28.70 -0.75 16.87
CA PRO A 326 -29.34 -2.06 17.04
C PRO A 326 -30.14 -2.51 15.82
N MET A 327 -30.77 -1.56 15.11
CA MET A 327 -31.53 -1.86 13.89
C MET A 327 -30.65 -2.32 12.72
N LEU A 328 -29.33 -2.08 12.75
CA LEU A 328 -28.39 -2.49 11.71
C LEU A 328 -27.50 -3.67 12.16
N SER A 329 -27.74 -4.29 13.32
CA SER A 329 -26.88 -5.37 13.80
C SER A 329 -26.85 -6.59 12.88
N HIS A 330 -27.87 -6.76 12.05
CA HIS A 330 -28.02 -7.88 11.13
C HIS A 330 -27.30 -7.68 9.80
N THR A 331 -26.96 -6.45 9.40
CA THR A 331 -26.50 -6.15 8.03
C THR A 331 -25.22 -6.90 7.66
N ASN A 332 -24.28 -7.04 8.59
CA ASN A 332 -23.04 -7.78 8.34
C ASN A 332 -23.27 -9.27 8.09
N ALA A 333 -24.27 -9.86 8.75
CA ALA A 333 -24.68 -11.24 8.49
C ALA A 333 -25.52 -11.33 7.21
N GLU A 334 -26.39 -10.35 6.98
CA GLU A 334 -27.30 -10.27 5.83
C GLU A 334 -26.53 -10.33 4.50
N VAL A 335 -25.45 -9.56 4.36
CA VAL A 335 -24.67 -9.57 3.10
C VAL A 335 -24.00 -10.93 2.87
N LEU A 336 -23.54 -11.60 3.92
CA LEU A 336 -23.04 -12.98 3.81
C LEU A 336 -24.16 -13.94 3.38
N THR A 337 -25.40 -13.74 3.83
CA THR A 337 -26.52 -14.58 3.38
C THR A 337 -26.77 -14.45 1.88
N TYR A 338 -26.49 -13.29 1.28
CA TYR A 338 -26.58 -13.11 -0.17
C TYR A 338 -25.58 -14.00 -0.88
N LEU A 339 -24.32 -13.99 -0.45
CA LEU A 339 -23.26 -14.84 -1.02
C LEU A 339 -23.57 -16.34 -0.87
N LEU A 340 -24.37 -16.72 0.12
CA LEU A 340 -24.81 -18.08 0.36
C LEU A 340 -26.12 -18.46 -0.37
N GLN A 341 -26.77 -17.55 -1.10
CA GLN A 341 -27.96 -17.87 -1.90
C GLN A 341 -27.62 -18.86 -3.03
N PRO A 342 -28.58 -19.69 -3.49
CA PRO A 342 -28.34 -20.66 -4.57
C PRO A 342 -27.69 -20.06 -5.83
N ARG A 343 -28.05 -18.82 -6.19
CA ARG A 343 -27.49 -18.11 -7.35
C ARG A 343 -26.00 -17.75 -7.24
N ASN A 344 -25.44 -17.75 -6.03
CA ASN A 344 -24.06 -17.36 -5.74
C ASN A 344 -23.18 -18.54 -5.33
N ARG A 345 -23.70 -19.77 -5.44
CA ARG A 345 -22.99 -21.00 -5.02
C ARG A 345 -21.83 -21.37 -5.95
N THR A 346 -21.86 -20.90 -7.19
CA THR A 346 -20.89 -21.30 -8.20
C THR A 346 -19.48 -20.84 -7.85
N TYR A 347 -18.56 -21.79 -7.88
CA TYR A 347 -17.14 -21.61 -7.63
C TYR A 347 -16.34 -22.23 -8.79
N VAL A 348 -15.31 -21.53 -9.22
CA VAL A 348 -14.44 -21.92 -10.33
C VAL A 348 -12.99 -21.83 -9.86
N VAL A 349 -12.25 -22.91 -10.02
CA VAL A 349 -10.79 -22.86 -9.91
C VAL A 349 -10.26 -22.28 -11.22
N ALA A 350 -9.53 -21.17 -11.14
CA ALA A 350 -8.86 -20.53 -12.26
C ALA A 350 -7.59 -21.31 -12.65
N ALA A 351 -7.80 -22.58 -12.99
CA ALA A 351 -6.77 -23.51 -13.44
C ALA A 351 -7.26 -24.32 -14.65
N ASP A 352 -6.34 -24.71 -15.52
CA ASP A 352 -6.59 -25.62 -16.62
C ASP A 352 -6.99 -27.00 -16.09
N SER A 353 -8.11 -27.53 -16.56
CA SER A 353 -8.71 -28.76 -16.03
C SER A 353 -7.87 -30.02 -16.27
N THR A 354 -6.96 -30.00 -17.23
CA THR A 354 -6.15 -31.16 -17.61
C THR A 354 -4.79 -31.15 -16.94
N THR A 355 -4.18 -29.97 -16.82
CA THR A 355 -2.83 -29.78 -16.29
C THR A 355 -2.80 -29.31 -14.84
N GLY A 356 -3.92 -28.77 -14.32
CA GLY A 356 -4.02 -28.19 -12.98
C GLY A 356 -3.28 -26.86 -12.81
N LYS A 357 -2.71 -26.32 -13.91
CA LYS A 357 -1.93 -25.08 -13.91
C LYS A 357 -2.82 -23.86 -13.90
N ARG A 358 -2.34 -22.76 -13.30
CA ARG A 358 -3.04 -21.47 -13.32
C ARG A 358 -3.39 -21.03 -14.75
N LEU A 359 -4.61 -20.50 -14.92
CA LEU A 359 -5.00 -19.83 -16.16
C LEU A 359 -4.23 -18.51 -16.32
N SER A 360 -3.67 -18.28 -17.50
CA SER A 360 -3.23 -16.94 -17.90
C SER A 360 -4.42 -15.97 -17.94
N GLU A 361 -4.14 -14.66 -17.90
CA GLU A 361 -5.19 -13.63 -17.98
C GLU A 361 -6.06 -13.80 -19.25
N THR A 362 -5.46 -14.18 -20.38
CA THR A 362 -6.19 -14.45 -21.62
C THR A 362 -7.08 -15.69 -21.51
N GLU A 363 -6.62 -16.76 -20.84
CA GLU A 363 -7.42 -17.97 -20.63
C GLU A 363 -8.54 -17.74 -19.61
N LEU A 364 -8.30 -16.93 -18.58
CA LEU A 364 -9.33 -16.47 -17.66
C LEU A 364 -10.45 -15.76 -18.43
N LEU A 365 -10.10 -14.77 -19.27
CA LEU A 365 -11.07 -14.04 -20.09
C LEU A 365 -11.84 -14.95 -21.06
N LYS A 366 -11.19 -15.97 -21.65
CA LYS A 366 -11.87 -17.01 -22.45
C LYS A 366 -12.86 -17.80 -21.60
N SER A 367 -12.48 -18.21 -20.39
CA SER A 367 -13.37 -18.91 -19.46
C SER A 367 -14.60 -18.06 -19.08
N LEU A 368 -14.43 -16.74 -18.91
CA LEU A 368 -15.53 -15.82 -18.68
C LEU A 368 -16.48 -15.78 -19.89
N CYS A 369 -15.94 -15.66 -21.09
CA CYS A 369 -16.70 -15.65 -22.34
C CYS A 369 -17.52 -16.95 -22.52
N GLU A 370 -16.90 -18.12 -22.30
CA GLU A 370 -17.56 -19.43 -22.37
C GLU A 370 -18.73 -19.55 -21.37
N LYS A 371 -18.56 -18.96 -20.17
CA LYS A 371 -19.59 -18.93 -19.13
C LYS A 371 -20.59 -17.78 -19.29
N LYS A 372 -20.47 -16.97 -20.35
CA LYS A 372 -21.29 -15.76 -20.60
C LYS A 372 -21.25 -14.74 -19.45
N ILE A 373 -20.11 -14.62 -18.79
CA ILE A 373 -19.87 -13.64 -17.73
C ILE A 373 -19.23 -12.40 -18.38
N ARG A 374 -19.93 -11.27 -18.32
CA ARG A 374 -19.48 -9.99 -18.90
C ARG A 374 -18.94 -8.99 -17.88
N MET A 375 -18.86 -9.39 -16.60
CA MET A 375 -18.35 -8.53 -15.54
C MET A 375 -17.25 -9.25 -14.77
N LEU A 376 -16.10 -8.60 -14.64
CA LEU A 376 -14.94 -9.08 -13.90
C LEU A 376 -14.64 -8.07 -12.79
N ILE A 377 -14.82 -8.50 -11.56
CA ILE A 377 -14.49 -7.76 -10.36
C ILE A 377 -13.22 -8.39 -9.80
N ASP A 378 -12.08 -7.79 -10.13
CA ASP A 378 -10.76 -8.29 -9.75
C ASP A 378 -10.34 -7.83 -8.35
N SER A 379 -11.10 -8.24 -7.34
CA SER A 379 -10.78 -7.95 -5.94
C SER A 379 -9.58 -8.75 -5.42
N GLY A 380 -9.26 -9.87 -6.06
CA GLY A 380 -8.17 -10.77 -5.68
C GLY A 380 -6.83 -10.47 -6.37
N ALA A 381 -6.76 -9.38 -7.15
CA ALA A 381 -5.58 -8.96 -7.91
C ALA A 381 -4.99 -10.09 -8.77
N GLN A 382 -5.85 -10.82 -9.49
CA GLN A 382 -5.41 -11.90 -10.38
C GLN A 382 -4.83 -11.39 -11.71
N ILE A 383 -5.18 -10.15 -12.10
CA ILE A 383 -4.57 -9.49 -13.26
C ILE A 383 -3.27 -8.82 -12.80
N LEU A 384 -2.14 -9.33 -13.29
CA LEU A 384 -0.80 -8.99 -12.83
C LEU A 384 0.09 -8.40 -13.94
N GLU A 385 -0.09 -8.85 -15.18
CA GLU A 385 0.80 -8.53 -16.31
C GLU A 385 0.18 -7.49 -17.25
N MET A 386 -1.15 -7.43 -17.36
CA MET A 386 -1.86 -6.42 -18.14
C MET A 386 -2.28 -5.22 -17.29
N ASP A 387 -2.10 -4.02 -17.84
CA ASP A 387 -2.83 -2.85 -17.34
C ASP A 387 -4.32 -2.91 -17.74
N ASN A 388 -5.14 -2.08 -17.09
CA ASN A 388 -6.59 -2.07 -17.30
C ASN A 388 -7.00 -1.90 -18.77
N GLN A 389 -6.29 -1.05 -19.51
CA GLN A 389 -6.60 -0.80 -20.91
C GLN A 389 -6.24 -2.00 -21.81
N SER A 390 -5.10 -2.62 -21.54
CA SER A 390 -4.61 -3.80 -22.26
C SER A 390 -5.53 -4.99 -22.03
N LEU A 391 -5.95 -5.23 -20.78
CA LEU A 391 -6.92 -6.26 -20.44
C LEU A 391 -8.26 -6.02 -21.15
N ALA A 392 -8.79 -4.80 -21.06
CA ALA A 392 -10.03 -4.40 -21.71
C ALA A 392 -9.99 -4.66 -23.24
N LYS A 393 -8.89 -4.28 -23.88
CA LYS A 393 -8.67 -4.51 -25.32
C LYS A 393 -8.64 -6.00 -25.67
N VAL A 394 -7.92 -6.82 -24.89
CA VAL A 394 -7.85 -8.27 -25.11
C VAL A 394 -9.21 -8.92 -24.87
N TRP A 395 -9.94 -8.52 -23.84
CA TRP A 395 -11.27 -9.06 -23.54
C TRP A 395 -12.27 -8.76 -24.65
N LEU A 396 -12.26 -7.55 -25.20
CA LEU A 396 -13.11 -7.16 -26.33
C LEU A 396 -12.77 -7.92 -27.63
N GLN A 397 -11.52 -8.36 -27.78
CA GLN A 397 -11.12 -9.24 -28.89
C GLN A 397 -11.63 -10.67 -28.69
N ILE A 398 -11.73 -11.16 -27.46
CA ILE A 398 -12.22 -12.50 -27.11
C ILE A 398 -13.75 -12.58 -27.20
N ASP A 399 -14.47 -11.67 -26.56
CA ASP A 399 -15.94 -11.63 -26.63
C ASP A 399 -16.37 -10.87 -27.90
N HIS A 400 -16.70 -11.64 -28.94
CA HIS A 400 -17.11 -11.12 -30.24
C HIS A 400 -18.47 -10.40 -30.25
N GLU A 401 -19.30 -10.61 -29.23
CA GLU A 401 -20.67 -10.08 -29.14
C GLU A 401 -20.71 -8.70 -28.48
N ALA A 402 -19.81 -8.43 -27.53
CA ALA A 402 -19.78 -7.17 -26.81
C ALA A 402 -19.35 -6.00 -27.73
N PRO A 403 -20.10 -4.89 -27.80
CA PRO A 403 -19.76 -3.73 -28.63
C PRO A 403 -18.69 -2.83 -28.00
N ALA A 404 -18.55 -2.88 -26.66
CA ALA A 404 -17.63 -2.06 -25.91
C ALA A 404 -17.31 -2.66 -24.53
N VAL A 405 -16.25 -2.15 -23.90
CA VAL A 405 -15.79 -2.53 -22.56
C VAL A 405 -15.58 -1.30 -21.70
N LEU A 406 -16.05 -1.34 -20.45
CA LEU A 406 -15.78 -0.37 -19.41
C LEU A 406 -14.53 -0.78 -18.63
N TYR A 407 -13.63 0.17 -18.43
CA TYR A 407 -12.47 0.06 -17.55
C TYR A 407 -12.16 1.43 -16.91
N PHE A 408 -11.22 1.47 -15.96
CA PHE A 408 -10.71 2.72 -15.39
C PHE A 408 -9.35 3.08 -15.98
N ASP A 409 -9.22 4.31 -16.46
CA ASP A 409 -7.99 4.82 -17.07
C ASP A 409 -6.91 5.17 -16.04
N SER A 410 -5.76 5.68 -16.50
CA SER A 410 -4.65 6.08 -15.63
C SER A 410 -4.96 7.23 -14.68
N ASP A 411 -6.05 7.97 -14.92
CA ASP A 411 -6.55 9.08 -14.10
C ASP A 411 -7.69 8.61 -13.17
N ASN A 412 -7.89 7.30 -13.02
CA ASN A 412 -8.95 6.67 -12.21
C ASN A 412 -10.37 7.10 -12.63
N LYS A 413 -10.60 7.36 -13.92
CA LYS A 413 -11.91 7.72 -14.47
C LYS A 413 -12.54 6.56 -15.25
N PRO A 414 -13.86 6.35 -15.16
CA PRO A 414 -14.53 5.31 -15.92
C PRO A 414 -14.56 5.68 -17.41
N PHE A 415 -14.05 4.77 -18.24
CA PHE A 415 -13.87 4.96 -19.67
C PHE A 415 -14.45 3.77 -20.45
N ILE A 416 -15.03 4.06 -21.60
CA ILE A 416 -15.54 3.06 -22.55
C ILE A 416 -14.55 2.93 -23.69
N LEU A 417 -14.10 1.70 -23.97
CA LEU A 417 -13.34 1.34 -25.17
C LEU A 417 -14.26 0.59 -26.15
N TYR A 418 -14.35 1.10 -27.37
CA TYR A 418 -15.14 0.51 -28.45
C TYR A 418 -14.28 -0.43 -29.32
N ARG A 419 -14.94 -1.31 -30.08
CA ARG A 419 -14.28 -2.26 -30.99
C ARG A 419 -13.37 -1.62 -32.04
N ASN A 420 -13.70 -0.41 -32.49
CA ASN A 420 -12.89 0.34 -33.45
C ASN A 420 -11.61 0.94 -32.83
N GLY A 421 -11.35 0.70 -31.54
CA GLY A 421 -10.21 1.22 -30.80
C GLY A 421 -10.39 2.64 -30.27
N SER A 422 -11.51 3.30 -30.58
CA SER A 422 -11.84 4.61 -29.99
C SER A 422 -12.25 4.44 -28.53
N GLY A 423 -11.98 5.45 -27.71
CA GLY A 423 -12.43 5.47 -26.33
C GLY A 423 -13.06 6.80 -25.95
N THR A 424 -13.97 6.77 -24.97
CA THR A 424 -14.73 7.95 -24.53
C THR A 424 -15.06 7.83 -23.04
N PRO A 425 -15.07 8.93 -22.27
CA PRO A 425 -15.54 8.89 -20.88
C PRO A 425 -16.95 8.29 -20.75
N LEU A 426 -17.22 7.52 -19.70
CA LEU A 426 -18.51 6.86 -19.49
C LEU A 426 -19.70 7.82 -19.60
N LEU A 427 -19.59 9.00 -18.95
CA LEU A 427 -20.65 10.01 -18.93
C LEU A 427 -20.99 10.59 -20.31
N ALA A 428 -20.07 10.50 -21.27
CA ALA A 428 -20.26 10.96 -22.65
C ALA A 428 -20.58 9.81 -23.62
N SER A 429 -20.73 8.58 -23.11
CA SER A 429 -21.04 7.39 -23.88
C SER A 429 -22.55 7.06 -23.82
N PRO A 430 -23.09 6.28 -24.79
CA PRO A 430 -24.47 5.80 -24.72
C PRO A 430 -24.71 4.79 -23.57
N TYR A 431 -23.66 4.34 -22.90
CA TYR A 431 -23.71 3.33 -21.84
C TYR A 431 -23.72 3.92 -20.42
N ALA A 432 -23.76 5.25 -20.28
CA ALA A 432 -23.74 5.93 -18.98
C ALA A 432 -24.83 5.43 -18.01
N ASP A 433 -26.01 5.11 -18.55
CA ASP A 433 -27.18 4.66 -17.77
C ASP A 433 -27.47 3.16 -17.89
N ASN A 434 -26.80 2.44 -18.80
CA ASN A 434 -27.03 1.02 -19.04
C ASN A 434 -25.79 0.32 -19.60
N LEU A 435 -25.23 -0.59 -18.81
CA LEU A 435 -24.06 -1.40 -19.17
C LEU A 435 -24.43 -2.82 -19.67
N ALA A 436 -25.70 -3.09 -20.02
CA ALA A 436 -26.20 -4.44 -20.36
C ALA A 436 -25.40 -5.17 -21.43
N ASP A 437 -25.01 -4.46 -22.49
CA ASP A 437 -24.31 -5.07 -23.61
C ASP A 437 -22.78 -5.00 -23.46
N CYS A 438 -22.28 -4.24 -22.48
CA CYS A 438 -20.85 -4.00 -22.29
C CYS A 438 -20.18 -5.09 -21.47
N LEU A 439 -18.89 -5.28 -21.74
CA LEU A 439 -17.98 -5.88 -20.77
C LEU A 439 -17.66 -4.84 -19.69
N VAL A 440 -17.46 -5.27 -18.45
CA VAL A 440 -17.10 -4.39 -17.34
C VAL A 440 -15.95 -4.99 -16.57
N TYR A 441 -14.83 -4.27 -16.52
CA TYR A 441 -13.68 -4.62 -15.70
C TYR A 441 -13.51 -3.62 -14.55
N LEU A 442 -13.46 -4.15 -13.33
CA LEU A 442 -13.09 -3.42 -12.11
C LEU A 442 -11.83 -4.06 -11.55
N ASP A 443 -10.75 -3.30 -11.44
CA ASP A 443 -9.55 -3.71 -10.72
C ASP A 443 -9.77 -3.58 -9.19
N GLU A 444 -8.76 -3.97 -8.40
CA GLU A 444 -8.81 -3.93 -6.94
C GLU A 444 -9.16 -2.54 -6.39
N ALA A 445 -8.48 -1.49 -6.88
CA ALA A 445 -8.65 -0.11 -6.43
C ALA A 445 -10.08 0.40 -6.71
N HIS A 446 -10.66 0.03 -7.85
CA HIS A 446 -11.98 0.49 -8.26
C HIS A 446 -13.13 -0.42 -7.77
N THR A 447 -12.84 -1.41 -6.90
CA THR A 447 -13.87 -2.18 -6.19
C THR A 447 -14.52 -1.41 -5.03
N ARG A 448 -13.95 -0.26 -4.64
CA ARG A 448 -14.47 0.65 -3.61
C ARG A 448 -14.85 1.99 -4.21
N GLY A 449 -15.82 2.67 -3.60
CA GLY A 449 -16.23 4.04 -3.95
C GLY A 449 -16.85 4.29 -5.33
N THR A 450 -16.80 3.33 -6.26
CA THR A 450 -17.40 3.44 -7.60
C THR A 450 -18.89 3.09 -7.59
N ASP A 451 -19.72 3.89 -8.25
CA ASP A 451 -21.15 3.63 -8.41
C ASP A 451 -21.51 3.52 -9.89
N LEU A 452 -21.70 2.28 -10.35
CA LEU A 452 -22.01 1.95 -11.73
C LEU A 452 -23.37 1.28 -11.80
N LYS A 453 -24.18 1.69 -12.78
CA LYS A 453 -25.51 1.10 -13.02
C LYS A 453 -25.38 -0.22 -13.76
N MET A 454 -25.18 -1.29 -12.98
CA MET A 454 -25.13 -2.66 -13.52
C MET A 454 -26.54 -3.16 -13.89
N PRO A 455 -26.68 -4.00 -14.94
CA PRO A 455 -27.94 -4.62 -15.34
C PRO A 455 -28.56 -5.47 -14.23
N ALA A 456 -29.89 -5.57 -14.19
CA ALA A 456 -30.59 -6.31 -13.14
C ALA A 456 -30.22 -7.81 -13.09
N ALA A 457 -29.96 -8.44 -14.24
CA ALA A 457 -29.58 -9.85 -14.34
C ALA A 457 -28.07 -10.07 -14.44
N ALA A 458 -27.26 -9.10 -14.01
CA ALA A 458 -25.81 -9.20 -14.12
C ALA A 458 -25.22 -10.35 -13.29
N VAL A 459 -24.31 -11.08 -13.91
CA VAL A 459 -23.45 -12.08 -13.25
C VAL A 459 -22.02 -11.60 -13.34
N ALA A 460 -21.33 -11.49 -12.21
CA ALA A 460 -19.93 -11.10 -12.16
C ALA A 460 -19.01 -12.22 -11.71
N ALA A 461 -17.87 -12.35 -12.36
CA ALA A 461 -16.74 -13.09 -11.82
C ALA A 461 -16.09 -12.25 -10.71
N LEU A 462 -15.97 -12.82 -9.52
CA LEU A 462 -15.32 -12.21 -8.37
C LEU A 462 -14.06 -13.00 -8.06
N THR A 463 -12.90 -12.37 -8.28
CA THR A 463 -11.61 -13.05 -8.09
C THR A 463 -11.23 -13.10 -6.61
N LEU A 464 -10.58 -14.20 -6.23
CA LEU A 464 -10.05 -14.42 -4.88
C LEU A 464 -8.52 -14.35 -4.84
N GLY A 465 -7.95 -13.91 -3.71
CA GLY A 465 -6.50 -13.79 -3.47
C GLY A 465 -6.13 -14.03 -2.00
N LEU A 466 -4.95 -14.61 -1.71
CA LEU A 466 -4.58 -15.15 -0.38
C LEU A 466 -4.67 -14.15 0.79
N GLY A 467 -4.55 -12.84 0.54
CA GLY A 467 -4.62 -11.78 1.56
C GLY A 467 -6.00 -11.11 1.71
N GLN A 468 -7.03 -11.57 1.00
CA GLN A 468 -8.34 -10.94 1.05
C GLN A 468 -9.07 -11.18 2.37
N THR A 469 -9.77 -10.15 2.81
CA THR A 469 -10.67 -10.20 3.96
C THR A 469 -12.13 -10.28 3.51
N LYS A 470 -13.01 -10.70 4.43
CA LYS A 470 -14.47 -10.70 4.23
C LYS A 470 -14.94 -9.35 3.72
N ASP A 471 -14.59 -8.27 4.43
CA ASP A 471 -15.05 -6.93 4.10
C ASP A 471 -14.62 -6.49 2.71
N HIS A 472 -13.37 -6.76 2.31
CA HIS A 472 -12.91 -6.43 0.97
C HIS A 472 -13.73 -7.17 -0.09
N THR A 473 -13.88 -8.49 0.01
CA THR A 473 -14.65 -9.28 -0.95
C THR A 473 -16.14 -8.90 -0.96
N VAL A 474 -16.73 -8.60 0.20
CA VAL A 474 -18.12 -8.17 0.31
C VAL A 474 -18.32 -6.79 -0.31
N GLN A 475 -17.44 -5.83 -0.06
CA GLN A 475 -17.53 -4.48 -0.65
C GLN A 475 -17.41 -4.53 -2.18
N ALA A 476 -16.56 -5.41 -2.70
CA ALA A 476 -16.41 -5.69 -4.12
C ALA A 476 -17.69 -6.36 -4.69
N ALA A 477 -18.21 -7.40 -4.04
CA ALA A 477 -19.46 -8.05 -4.46
C ALA A 477 -20.64 -7.08 -4.48
N MET A 478 -20.71 -6.17 -3.50
CA MET A 478 -21.77 -5.16 -3.37
C MET A 478 -21.68 -4.03 -4.41
N ARG A 479 -20.69 -4.03 -5.32
CA ARG A 479 -20.79 -3.25 -6.57
C ARG A 479 -22.00 -3.69 -7.40
N LEU A 480 -22.41 -4.95 -7.26
CA LEU A 480 -23.70 -5.45 -7.67
C LEU A 480 -24.77 -5.02 -6.65
N ARG A 481 -25.32 -3.82 -6.80
CA ARG A 481 -26.31 -3.23 -5.86
C ARG A 481 -27.58 -4.07 -5.68
N GLN A 482 -27.89 -4.96 -6.62
CA GLN A 482 -29.03 -5.89 -6.58
C GLN A 482 -28.59 -7.33 -6.25
N LEU A 483 -27.43 -7.53 -5.60
CA LEU A 483 -26.93 -8.84 -5.18
C LEU A 483 -27.89 -9.59 -4.25
N ALA A 484 -28.71 -8.86 -3.49
CA ALA A 484 -29.75 -9.41 -2.62
C ALA A 484 -30.92 -10.04 -3.39
N THR A 485 -31.12 -9.66 -4.65
CA THR A 485 -32.30 -10.03 -5.44
C THR A 485 -31.94 -10.76 -6.73
N THR A 486 -31.54 -10.03 -7.77
CA THR A 486 -31.44 -10.53 -9.15
C THR A 486 -30.01 -10.72 -9.64
N GLN A 487 -29.06 -9.95 -9.12
CA GLN A 487 -27.65 -10.05 -9.51
C GLN A 487 -26.97 -11.19 -8.74
N SER A 488 -25.91 -11.75 -9.34
CA SER A 488 -25.12 -12.82 -8.74
C SER A 488 -23.63 -12.72 -9.00
N VAL A 489 -22.86 -13.47 -8.23
CA VAL A 489 -21.42 -13.64 -8.36
C VAL A 489 -21.05 -15.09 -8.62
N VAL A 490 -19.95 -15.28 -9.33
CA VAL A 490 -19.24 -16.55 -9.45
C VAL A 490 -17.83 -16.34 -8.91
N PHE A 491 -17.44 -17.15 -7.93
CA PHE A 491 -16.10 -17.03 -7.34
C PHE A 491 -15.05 -17.67 -8.25
N PHE A 492 -13.95 -16.95 -8.50
CA PHE A 492 -12.79 -17.45 -9.23
C PHE A 492 -11.57 -17.46 -8.32
N ALA A 493 -11.03 -18.64 -8.02
CA ALA A 493 -9.87 -18.77 -7.14
C ALA A 493 -8.65 -19.30 -7.91
N PRO A 494 -7.45 -18.71 -7.75
CA PRO A 494 -6.24 -19.31 -8.26
C PRO A 494 -5.89 -20.58 -7.46
N PRO A 495 -4.99 -21.44 -7.97
CA PRO A 495 -4.63 -22.71 -7.34
C PRO A 495 -4.24 -22.60 -5.85
N GLU A 496 -3.45 -21.61 -5.46
CA GLU A 496 -2.99 -21.45 -4.06
C GLU A 496 -4.12 -21.03 -3.11
N VAL A 497 -5.07 -20.22 -3.58
CA VAL A 497 -6.27 -19.88 -2.78
C VAL A 497 -7.18 -21.10 -2.67
N HIS A 498 -7.37 -21.84 -3.77
CA HIS A 498 -8.14 -23.07 -3.73
C HIS A 498 -7.56 -24.08 -2.74
N GLN A 499 -6.23 -24.29 -2.78
CA GLN A 499 -5.56 -25.16 -1.82
C GLN A 499 -5.72 -24.65 -0.38
N SER A 500 -5.60 -23.34 -0.15
CA SER A 500 -5.84 -22.74 1.17
C SER A 500 -7.27 -22.95 1.69
N ILE A 501 -8.27 -22.91 0.81
CA ILE A 501 -9.67 -23.21 1.14
C ILE A 501 -9.81 -24.69 1.51
N LEU A 502 -9.25 -25.60 0.71
CA LEU A 502 -9.31 -27.04 0.97
C LEU A 502 -8.67 -27.39 2.32
N ASP A 503 -7.48 -26.85 2.59
CA ASP A 503 -6.73 -27.08 3.83
C ASP A 503 -7.53 -26.62 5.05
N LEU A 504 -8.17 -25.45 4.98
CA LEU A 504 -8.99 -24.93 6.07
C LEU A 504 -10.25 -25.77 6.30
N GLN A 505 -10.88 -26.24 5.23
CA GLN A 505 -12.11 -27.04 5.29
C GLN A 505 -11.85 -28.53 5.58
N GLY A 506 -10.59 -28.97 5.57
CA GLY A 506 -10.23 -30.39 5.65
C GLY A 506 -10.70 -31.20 4.44
N LYS A 507 -10.80 -30.55 3.27
CA LYS A 507 -11.20 -31.15 1.99
C LYS A 507 -9.99 -31.59 1.17
N GLN A 508 -10.20 -32.53 0.25
CA GLN A 508 -9.20 -33.02 -0.69
C GLN A 508 -9.43 -32.47 -2.10
N ASN A 509 -8.42 -32.61 -2.97
CA ASN A 509 -8.55 -32.22 -4.38
C ASN A 509 -9.66 -33.02 -5.06
N GLY A 510 -10.57 -32.31 -5.73
CA GLY A 510 -11.74 -32.89 -6.40
C GLY A 510 -13.01 -32.90 -5.54
N ASP A 511 -12.91 -32.60 -4.23
CA ASP A 511 -14.09 -32.38 -3.41
C ASP A 511 -14.86 -31.15 -3.89
N TYR A 512 -16.18 -31.19 -3.71
CA TYR A 512 -17.05 -30.08 -4.08
C TYR A 512 -16.76 -28.86 -3.20
N VAL A 513 -16.48 -27.73 -3.85
CA VAL A 513 -16.25 -26.43 -3.21
C VAL A 513 -17.31 -25.45 -3.72
N ASP A 514 -17.88 -24.68 -2.81
CA ASP A 514 -18.85 -23.63 -3.12
C ASP A 514 -18.63 -22.34 -2.31
N SER A 515 -19.53 -21.38 -2.47
CA SER A 515 -19.50 -20.11 -1.73
C SER A 515 -19.44 -20.24 -0.20
N ASN A 516 -19.92 -21.34 0.40
CA ASN A 516 -19.85 -21.53 1.85
C ASN A 516 -18.42 -21.75 2.30
N ASP A 517 -17.67 -22.56 1.56
CA ASP A 517 -16.25 -22.77 1.83
C ASP A 517 -15.47 -21.46 1.72
N VAL A 518 -15.78 -20.66 0.68
CA VAL A 518 -15.20 -19.34 0.46
C VAL A 518 -15.52 -18.40 1.63
N VAL A 519 -16.78 -18.31 2.07
CA VAL A 519 -17.18 -17.43 3.18
C VAL A 519 -16.50 -17.84 4.49
N CYS A 520 -16.44 -19.13 4.80
CA CYS A 520 -15.70 -19.64 5.97
C CYS A 520 -14.22 -19.28 5.90
N TRP A 521 -13.61 -19.42 4.72
CA TRP A 521 -12.22 -19.03 4.48
C TRP A 521 -12.00 -17.54 4.64
N LEU A 522 -12.83 -16.68 4.07
CA LEU A 522 -12.75 -15.22 4.22
C LEU A 522 -12.88 -14.77 5.67
N LEU A 523 -13.74 -15.40 6.47
CA LEU A 523 -13.87 -15.14 7.91
C LEU A 523 -12.56 -15.48 8.64
N LYS A 524 -11.94 -16.62 8.32
CA LYS A 524 -10.65 -17.00 8.91
C LYS A 524 -9.53 -16.05 8.48
N GLN A 525 -9.46 -15.68 7.19
CA GLN A 525 -8.49 -14.72 6.69
C GLN A 525 -8.63 -13.35 7.37
N THR A 526 -9.87 -12.90 7.61
CA THR A 526 -10.14 -11.64 8.33
C THR A 526 -9.57 -11.68 9.75
N CYS A 527 -9.79 -12.77 10.49
CA CYS A 527 -9.21 -12.93 11.83
C CYS A 527 -7.67 -12.93 11.80
N LEU A 528 -7.08 -13.69 10.87
CA LEU A 528 -5.62 -13.74 10.70
C LEU A 528 -5.04 -12.36 10.34
N GLY A 529 -5.68 -11.62 9.45
CA GLY A 529 -5.28 -10.26 9.08
C GLY A 529 -5.36 -9.30 10.26
N ILE A 530 -6.43 -9.35 11.07
CA ILE A 530 -6.54 -8.52 12.28
C ILE A 530 -5.43 -8.87 13.29
N GLU A 531 -5.15 -10.15 13.50
CA GLU A 531 -4.06 -10.62 14.38
C GLU A 531 -2.70 -10.12 13.91
N GLN A 532 -2.41 -10.24 12.61
CA GLN A 532 -1.17 -9.75 12.00
C GLN A 532 -0.99 -8.25 12.18
N MET A 533 -2.06 -7.45 12.17
CA MET A 533 -2.00 -5.99 12.35
C MET A 533 -1.84 -5.52 13.81
N GLN A 534 -2.03 -6.40 14.81
CA GLN A 534 -1.98 -6.01 16.22
C GLN A 534 -0.64 -5.40 16.69
N PRO A 535 0.54 -5.93 16.30
CA PRO A 535 1.82 -5.35 16.71
C PRO A 535 1.98 -3.91 16.23
N LEU A 536 1.61 -3.62 14.99
CA LEU A 536 1.64 -2.27 14.43
C LEU A 536 0.66 -1.35 15.14
N TYR A 537 -0.59 -1.79 15.34
CA TYR A 537 -1.60 -1.04 16.10
C TYR A 537 -1.11 -0.67 17.50
N TYR A 538 -0.48 -1.63 18.21
CA TYR A 538 0.10 -1.39 19.53
C TYR A 538 1.23 -0.36 19.47
N SER A 539 2.15 -0.48 18.51
CA SER A 539 3.28 0.44 18.33
C SER A 539 2.80 1.88 18.08
N GLN A 540 1.86 2.06 17.16
CA GLN A 540 1.27 3.36 16.84
C GLN A 540 0.53 3.97 18.05
N GLY A 541 -0.30 3.18 18.74
CA GLY A 541 -1.02 3.64 19.92
C GLY A 541 -0.10 4.06 21.07
N MET A 542 0.98 3.30 21.30
CA MET A 542 1.98 3.64 22.32
C MET A 542 2.77 4.90 21.94
N ASP A 543 3.13 5.07 20.67
CA ASP A 543 3.77 6.30 20.18
C ASP A 543 2.85 7.52 20.37
N PHE A 544 1.58 7.41 19.96
CA PHE A 544 0.59 8.46 20.19
C PHE A 544 0.51 8.85 21.66
N CYS A 545 0.35 7.87 22.56
CA CYS A 545 0.28 8.12 24.01
C CYS A 545 1.54 8.84 24.53
N ARG A 546 2.72 8.43 24.06
CA ARG A 546 3.99 9.05 24.46
C ARG A 546 4.13 10.48 23.95
N ARG A 547 3.79 10.74 22.68
CA ARG A 547 3.85 12.09 22.10
C ARG A 547 2.89 13.04 22.79
N VAL A 548 1.66 12.59 23.04
CA VAL A 548 0.64 13.41 23.71
C VAL A 548 1.00 13.67 25.17
N GLN A 549 1.47 12.66 25.91
CA GLN A 549 1.95 12.85 27.28
C GLN A 549 3.09 13.86 27.35
N THR A 550 4.04 13.78 26.40
CA THR A 550 5.16 14.72 26.37
C THR A 550 4.71 16.16 26.15
N GLY A 551 3.62 16.38 25.39
CA GLY A 551 2.99 17.70 25.25
C GLY A 551 2.38 18.21 26.56
N VAL A 552 1.81 17.32 27.38
CA VAL A 552 1.29 17.65 28.73
C VAL A 552 2.42 18.01 29.68
N ASP A 553 3.51 17.25 29.66
CA ASP A 553 4.66 17.47 30.55
C ASP A 553 5.45 18.74 30.20
N ASN A 554 5.31 19.24 28.96
CA ASN A 554 6.05 20.38 28.42
C ASN A 554 5.13 21.47 27.85
N PRO A 555 4.18 22.04 28.62
CA PRO A 555 3.13 22.90 28.10
C PRO A 555 3.64 24.20 27.43
N GLN A 556 4.87 24.62 27.74
CA GLN A 556 5.51 25.80 27.18
C GLN A 556 6.56 25.44 26.11
N PHE A 557 6.51 24.27 25.46
CA PHE A 557 7.47 23.86 24.42
C PHE A 557 7.62 24.87 23.27
N LEU A 558 6.63 25.73 23.04
CA LEU A 558 6.72 26.83 22.05
C LEU A 558 7.60 27.99 22.54
N ALA A 559 7.55 28.32 23.83
CA ALA A 559 8.22 29.49 24.41
C ALA A 559 9.55 29.14 25.10
N ASN A 560 9.63 28.01 25.79
CA ASN A 560 10.76 27.58 26.59
C ASN A 560 11.64 26.58 25.83
N SER A 561 12.93 26.88 25.69
CA SER A 561 13.88 26.07 24.91
C SER A 561 14.22 24.71 25.55
N ALA A 562 14.18 24.59 26.88
CA ALA A 562 14.42 23.32 27.57
C ALA A 562 13.24 22.37 27.37
N GLN A 563 12.02 22.85 27.58
CA GLN A 563 10.79 22.09 27.29
C GLN A 563 10.67 21.72 25.81
N ARG A 564 11.08 22.63 24.91
CA ARG A 564 11.14 22.34 23.47
C ARG A 564 12.07 21.18 23.15
N ARG A 565 13.29 21.18 23.72
CA ARG A 565 14.25 20.08 23.51
C ARG A 565 13.71 18.76 24.02
N ALA A 566 13.08 18.75 25.20
CA ALA A 566 12.44 17.56 25.74
C ALA A 566 11.31 17.05 24.82
N TYR A 567 10.42 17.94 24.38
CA TYR A 567 9.34 17.60 23.45
C TYR A 567 9.86 17.07 22.10
N CYS A 568 10.81 17.76 21.46
CA CYS A 568 11.39 17.34 20.20
C CYS A 568 12.15 16.01 20.31
N SER A 569 12.72 15.67 21.46
CA SER A 569 13.44 14.40 21.66
C SER A 569 12.52 13.17 21.59
N VAL A 570 11.24 13.35 21.93
CA VAL A 570 10.22 12.29 21.82
C VAL A 570 9.59 12.28 20.42
N LEU A 571 9.39 13.45 19.81
CA LEU A 571 8.86 13.56 18.45
C LEU A 571 9.80 12.95 17.41
N ARG A 572 11.12 13.15 17.57
CA ARG A 572 12.14 12.61 16.68
C ARG A 572 12.39 11.16 17.05
N GLN A 573 11.86 10.26 16.24
CA GLN A 573 12.20 8.85 16.37
C GLN A 573 13.46 8.56 15.57
N ASN A 574 14.35 7.73 16.11
CA ASN A 574 15.47 7.24 15.32
C ASN A 574 14.92 6.38 14.16
N GLU A 575 15.24 6.78 12.94
CA GLU A 575 14.91 6.00 11.73
C GLU A 575 16.10 5.16 11.29
N LYS A 576 17.32 5.69 11.46
CA LYS A 576 18.53 4.94 11.18
C LYS A 576 18.60 3.72 12.10
N GLN A 577 18.70 2.55 11.48
CA GLN A 577 18.90 1.30 12.17
C GLN A 577 20.12 0.59 11.59
N THR A 578 21.01 0.16 12.46
CA THR A 578 22.18 -0.67 12.11
C THR A 578 21.75 -2.12 11.90
N LEU A 579 22.53 -2.89 11.14
CA LEU A 579 22.32 -4.33 11.00
C LEU A 579 22.30 -5.01 12.37
N GLU A 580 23.11 -4.56 13.31
CA GLU A 580 23.09 -5.07 14.68
C GLU A 580 21.74 -4.79 15.35
N GLU A 581 21.22 -3.57 15.33
CA GLU A 581 19.91 -3.27 15.92
C GLU A 581 18.75 -4.05 15.28
N LEU A 582 18.88 -4.41 14.00
CA LEU A 582 17.85 -5.09 13.23
C LEU A 582 17.87 -6.62 13.40
N TYR A 583 19.06 -7.20 13.52
CA TYR A 583 19.24 -8.66 13.45
C TYR A 583 19.86 -9.26 14.72
N LYS A 584 20.41 -8.44 15.64
CA LYS A 584 20.96 -8.95 16.91
C LYS A 584 19.82 -9.58 17.71
N PRO A 585 19.98 -10.85 18.17
CA PRO A 585 19.02 -11.46 19.06
C PRO A 585 18.84 -10.59 20.31
N ALA A 586 17.61 -10.15 20.56
CA ALA A 586 17.30 -9.41 21.78
C ALA A 586 17.55 -10.31 22.99
N SER A 587 18.65 -10.09 23.70
CA SER A 587 18.82 -10.65 25.03
C SER A 587 17.66 -10.13 25.89
N LYS A 588 17.06 -10.97 26.73
CA LYS A 588 16.03 -10.57 27.70
C LYS A 588 16.63 -9.64 28.77
N GLY A 589 17.23 -8.52 28.37
CA GLY A 589 17.53 -7.42 29.25
C GLY A 589 16.21 -6.88 29.75
N LYS A 590 16.06 -6.78 31.08
CA LYS A 590 14.95 -6.05 31.70
C LYS A 590 14.97 -4.65 31.10
N ALA A 591 14.06 -4.34 30.18
CA ALA A 591 13.82 -2.97 29.77
C ALA A 591 13.62 -2.18 31.07
N ALA A 592 14.49 -1.19 31.31
CA ALA A 592 14.37 -0.34 32.47
C ALA A 592 12.94 0.23 32.44
N LYS A 593 12.13 -0.12 33.45
CA LYS A 593 10.81 0.49 33.64
C LYS A 593 11.05 1.95 33.99
N SER A 594 11.27 2.79 32.98
CA SER A 594 11.02 4.22 33.08
C SER A 594 9.53 4.35 33.38
N GLY A 595 9.20 4.51 34.66
CA GLY A 595 7.84 4.76 35.11
C GLY A 595 7.44 6.16 34.70
N THR A 596 7.07 6.34 33.43
CA THR A 596 6.44 7.57 32.99
C THR A 596 5.03 7.59 33.57
N SER A 597 4.75 8.54 34.45
CA SER A 597 3.40 8.76 34.97
C SER A 597 2.56 9.36 33.84
N TYR A 598 1.54 8.64 33.39
CA TYR A 598 0.63 9.14 32.36
C TYR A 598 -0.53 9.91 32.99
N ALA A 599 -0.96 11.00 32.35
CA ALA A 599 -2.21 11.68 32.66
C ALA A 599 -3.38 10.68 32.59
N THR A 600 -4.41 10.88 33.41
CA THR A 600 -5.47 9.90 33.65
C THR A 600 -6.09 9.33 32.38
N GLU A 601 -6.39 10.17 31.38
CA GLU A 601 -6.97 9.71 30.10
C GLU A 601 -5.98 8.89 29.26
N ILE A 602 -4.70 9.28 29.23
CA ILE A 602 -3.64 8.57 28.49
C ILE A 602 -3.31 7.24 29.20
N ALA A 603 -3.32 7.23 30.53
CA ALA A 603 -3.10 6.02 31.33
C ALA A 603 -4.14 4.93 31.03
N LYS A 604 -5.39 5.30 30.72
CA LYS A 604 -6.43 4.35 30.27
C LYS A 604 -6.02 3.69 28.95
N PHE A 605 -5.57 4.48 27.97
CA PHE A 605 -5.11 3.96 26.68
C PHE A 605 -3.91 3.03 26.84
N VAL A 606 -2.89 3.44 27.60
CA VAL A 606 -1.70 2.62 27.84
C VAL A 606 -2.06 1.29 28.54
N LYS A 607 -2.98 1.33 29.52
CA LYS A 607 -3.47 0.13 30.19
C LYS A 607 -4.21 -0.81 29.22
N ASP A 608 -5.08 -0.26 28.37
CA ASP A 608 -5.83 -1.06 27.39
C ASP A 608 -4.92 -1.65 26.30
N LEU A 609 -3.97 -0.88 25.79
CA LEU A 609 -2.94 -1.37 24.86
C LEU A 609 -2.12 -2.49 25.49
N GLY A 610 -1.70 -2.31 26.76
CA GLY A 610 -0.96 -3.32 27.51
C GLY A 610 -1.75 -4.59 27.79
N ARG A 611 -3.07 -4.50 27.99
CA ARG A 611 -3.97 -5.65 28.09
C ARG A 611 -4.05 -6.39 26.75
N ARG A 612 -4.38 -5.68 25.67
CA ARG A 612 -4.51 -6.27 24.32
C ARG A 612 -3.23 -6.99 23.88
N ARG A 613 -2.06 -6.40 24.16
CA ARG A 613 -0.76 -7.04 23.87
C ARG A 613 -0.54 -8.35 24.63
N LYS A 614 -1.08 -8.49 25.85
CA LYS A 614 -0.96 -9.73 26.65
C LYS A 614 -1.96 -10.79 26.18
N ASP A 615 -3.14 -10.36 25.77
CA ASP A 615 -4.20 -11.24 25.28
C ASP A 615 -3.88 -11.77 23.87
N PHE A 616 -2.92 -11.16 23.17
CA PHE A 616 -2.40 -11.64 21.89
C PHE A 616 -1.73 -13.01 22.05
N GLN A 617 -2.30 -14.02 21.40
CA GLN A 617 -1.73 -15.36 21.25
C GLN A 617 -1.21 -15.52 19.81
N ASP A 618 0.05 -15.89 19.68
CA ASP A 618 0.67 -16.18 18.39
C ASP A 618 0.39 -17.65 18.02
N PHE A 619 -0.48 -17.87 17.03
CA PHE A 619 -0.83 -19.21 16.54
C PHE A 619 0.14 -19.73 15.45
N GLY A 620 1.31 -19.11 15.27
CA GLY A 620 2.34 -19.60 14.34
C GLY A 620 2.01 -19.40 12.85
N GLY A 621 0.91 -18.70 12.53
CA GLY A 621 0.55 -18.24 11.19
C GLY A 621 0.77 -16.73 10.98
N ALA A 622 1.04 -15.99 12.06
CA ALA A 622 1.43 -14.59 11.98
C ALA A 622 2.91 -14.55 11.56
N VAL A 623 3.15 -14.41 10.26
CA VAL A 623 4.47 -13.96 9.79
C VAL A 623 4.61 -12.54 10.34
N HIS A 624 5.21 -12.40 11.53
CA HIS A 624 5.50 -11.11 12.19
C HIS A 624 6.23 -10.11 11.26
N GLY A 625 6.79 -10.61 10.15
CA GLY A 625 7.40 -9.86 9.05
C GLY A 625 6.45 -9.11 8.10
N SER A 626 5.34 -9.70 7.64
CA SER A 626 4.59 -9.12 6.51
C SER A 626 3.69 -7.95 6.90
N ALA A 627 3.16 -7.92 8.13
CA ALA A 627 2.22 -6.88 8.57
C ALA A 627 2.82 -5.46 8.62
N LEU A 628 4.16 -5.35 8.72
CA LEU A 628 4.90 -4.09 8.61
C LEU A 628 5.45 -3.84 7.19
N GLN A 629 5.45 -4.86 6.33
CA GLN A 629 5.80 -4.77 4.90
C GLN A 629 4.58 -4.38 4.05
N GLU A 630 3.36 -4.78 4.44
CA GLU A 630 2.07 -4.42 3.84
C GLU A 630 1.48 -3.14 4.47
N VAL A 631 2.34 -2.22 4.91
CA VAL A 631 1.91 -0.89 5.33
C VAL A 631 2.01 0.02 4.12
N GLU A 632 0.89 0.57 3.70
CA GLU A 632 0.87 1.71 2.78
C GLU A 632 1.50 2.91 3.50
N GLN A 633 2.82 3.03 3.38
CA GLN A 633 3.57 4.15 3.93
C GLN A 633 3.64 5.26 2.89
N GLU A 634 2.88 6.32 3.12
CA GLU A 634 3.10 7.56 2.39
C GLU A 634 4.35 8.24 2.94
N ARG A 635 5.43 8.20 2.13
CA ARG A 635 6.73 8.81 2.44
C ARG A 635 6.90 10.07 1.62
N GLU A 636 6.65 11.22 2.23
CA GLU A 636 6.94 12.51 1.61
C GLU A 636 8.39 12.90 1.86
N VAL A 637 9.29 12.80 0.88
CA VAL A 637 10.69 13.24 1.01
C VAL A 637 10.80 14.69 0.54
N ALA A 638 11.34 15.56 1.40
CA ALA A 638 11.76 16.90 1.00
C ALA A 638 13.26 16.88 0.67
N PHE A 639 13.62 17.24 -0.56
CA PHE A 639 15.02 17.44 -0.94
C PHE A 639 15.45 18.83 -0.48
N GLU A 640 16.19 18.91 0.63
CA GLU A 640 16.97 20.11 0.93
C GLU A 640 18.20 20.09 0.01
N VAL A 641 18.17 20.89 -1.05
CA VAL A 641 19.35 21.11 -1.90
C VAL A 641 20.30 22.01 -1.12
N GLU A 642 21.22 21.43 -0.36
CA GLU A 642 22.46 22.13 0.00
C GLU A 642 23.27 22.32 -1.28
N ALA A 643 23.09 23.46 -1.93
CA ALA A 643 23.93 23.87 -3.05
C ALA A 643 25.33 24.21 -2.51
N VAL A 644 26.17 23.19 -2.32
CA VAL A 644 27.61 23.40 -2.19
C VAL A 644 28.07 23.91 -3.55
N ARG A 645 28.41 25.19 -3.59
CA ARG A 645 28.91 25.87 -4.79
C ARG A 645 30.33 25.34 -5.06
N GLU A 646 30.45 24.21 -5.74
CA GLU A 646 31.75 23.79 -6.28
C GLU A 646 32.13 24.76 -7.40
N VAL A 647 33.15 25.58 -7.15
CA VAL A 647 33.73 26.46 -8.18
C VAL A 647 34.44 25.56 -9.19
N GLN A 648 33.74 25.22 -10.27
CA GLN A 648 34.32 24.55 -11.42
C GLN A 648 35.39 25.47 -12.01
N LYS A 649 36.67 25.10 -11.88
CA LYS A 649 37.75 25.85 -12.54
C LYS A 649 37.55 25.75 -14.06
N PRO A 650 37.57 26.88 -14.81
CA PRO A 650 37.42 26.85 -16.25
C PRO A 650 38.43 25.90 -16.89
N VAL A 651 37.95 24.97 -17.71
CA VAL A 651 38.81 24.13 -18.54
C VAL A 651 39.27 25.01 -19.71
N HIS A 652 40.54 25.41 -19.71
CA HIS A 652 41.15 26.05 -20.87
C HIS A 652 41.46 24.98 -21.93
N TYR A 653 40.67 24.94 -22.99
CA TYR A 653 40.99 24.16 -24.18
C TYR A 653 42.10 24.85 -24.97
N VAL A 654 43.14 24.11 -25.34
CA VAL A 654 44.15 24.58 -26.29
C VAL A 654 43.51 24.61 -27.67
N ALA A 655 43.29 25.80 -28.21
CA ALA A 655 42.79 25.95 -29.57
C ALA A 655 43.83 25.42 -30.56
N LEU A 656 43.43 24.48 -31.41
CA LEU A 656 44.23 24.07 -32.57
C LEU A 656 44.26 25.23 -33.57
N SER A 657 45.47 25.60 -34.00
CA SER A 657 45.67 26.63 -35.01
C SER A 657 45.05 26.19 -36.34
N PHE A 658 44.07 26.96 -36.83
CA PHE A 658 43.47 26.73 -38.15
C PHE A 658 44.52 26.94 -39.25
N PRO A 659 44.88 25.91 -40.04
CA PRO A 659 45.93 26.01 -41.06
C PRO A 659 45.49 26.74 -42.34
N GLY A 660 44.31 27.36 -42.36
CA GLY A 660 43.73 28.00 -43.54
C GLY A 660 42.78 27.08 -44.31
N LEU A 661 41.99 27.66 -45.21
CA LEU A 661 41.10 26.93 -46.11
C LEU A 661 41.92 26.16 -47.15
N HIS A 662 41.46 24.95 -47.50
CA HIS A 662 42.10 24.14 -48.54
C HIS A 662 42.14 24.91 -49.87
N PRO A 663 43.25 24.84 -50.65
CA PRO A 663 43.39 25.59 -51.91
C PRO A 663 42.24 25.37 -52.89
N ASP A 664 41.64 24.19 -52.90
CA ASP A 664 40.49 23.87 -53.76
C ASP A 664 39.24 24.66 -53.41
N ILE A 665 39.03 24.96 -52.12
CA ILE A 665 37.90 25.78 -51.66
C ILE A 665 38.14 27.26 -52.02
N VAL A 666 39.40 27.71 -51.94
CA VAL A 666 39.79 29.06 -52.39
C VAL A 666 39.60 29.19 -53.90
N ASN A 667 39.99 28.17 -54.68
CA ASN A 667 39.83 28.17 -56.14
C ASN A 667 38.37 28.09 -56.57
N PHE A 668 37.53 27.34 -55.84
CA PHE A 668 36.09 27.28 -56.08
C PHE A 668 35.40 28.63 -55.84
N ALA A 669 35.83 29.39 -54.82
CA ALA A 669 35.30 30.73 -54.55
C ALA A 669 35.75 31.80 -55.56
N HIS A 670 36.72 31.49 -56.42
CA HIS A 670 37.24 32.38 -57.46
C HIS A 670 36.79 32.01 -58.88
N TRP A 671 35.84 31.07 -59.03
CA TRP A 671 35.23 30.68 -60.30
C TRP A 671 33.77 31.07 -60.41
#